data_AF-A0A9N8P3G2-F1
#
_entry.id   AF-A0A9N8P3G2-F1
#
_cell.length_a   1.000
_cell.length_b   1.000
_cell.length_c   1.000
_cell.angle_alpha   90.00
_cell.angle_beta   90.00
_cell.angle_gamma   90.00
#
_symmetry.space_group_name_H-M   'P 1'
#
loop_
_entity.id
_entity.type
_entity.pdbx_description
1 polymer ?
#
loop_
_entity_poly.entity_id
_entity_poly.type
_entity_poly.pdbx_seq_one_letter_code
_entity_poly.pdbx_strand_id
1 'polypeptide(L)'
;MKPHFEIKSFSKFVLRTPLFPLSNYLELLENYSLEKAFRLYNTPIIREAINLASPELVSGLDKWVSGTSTLSNDKKKAFELTFLKYMARISSRCTPFGLFAGCSVGNLDTETNIILDTENNHSRFTQFDMHYWVSLLQDIAKRKEIAVYLKFFPNSSIYEVGEFYRFIEYKYAETKREHIISAIRKSDLLKKILSEAKSGITIYEMIAFLAEDESEKEEAFEFISQLIVFQFLVSELDAVITGDDEWKRTFSILEKIPHLNNEIIFFKDLQKNLSHLDKHLVTNQGSYEKIRETINNIGTQYEEKYLFQTDLNVSALNNKLNADVSQKVLKAIRFLNGIQTSRELVNLENFKKSFIKRYESSEMPLSFVLDTEIGIGYHENHEMNDIHEILESYSFKAKNTSEKNEVWTNTDFILQAKLQNSILNNDEIIVLSEKDFPDFDADFKNSPTTFSVIVEVFDENNIVLTSTGNTSASKLLSRFCNGNKQIHKLTKEIIQKEDEYHDDKILAEIVHIPESRIGNIIRRPILRDYEISYLCAPGVSRENNLDLNDLSISIKSGRVILRSKKQNKEILPCLSNAHNFLNNSLPIYHFLCDLERQNLKPVSTFNWGVLASQYNFFPRVIYNEIILSKAKWIIKKDEIIGFCKIDKDNLILLFSEWRIKRNIPRYVTLSNSNNTLLYDFESEISIELFLKSGKNQEKTILEEFLFTEKSAVQNTEDAVFCNQIILSYYKEKA
;
A
#
# COMPACT_ATOMS: atom_id res chain seq x y z
N MET A 1 19.20 27.37 -22.20
CA MET A 1 19.29 27.65 -20.74
C MET A 1 18.95 26.36 -20.02
N LYS A 2 19.85 25.81 -19.18
CA LYS A 2 19.46 24.70 -18.30
C LYS A 2 18.44 25.27 -17.30
N PRO A 3 17.26 24.66 -17.10
CA PRO A 3 16.40 25.07 -16.00
C PRO A 3 17.22 24.87 -14.71
N HIS A 4 17.54 25.97 -14.04
CA HIS A 4 18.10 25.91 -12.70
C HIS A 4 16.95 25.49 -11.79
N PHE A 5 17.11 24.36 -11.11
CA PHE A 5 16.22 23.94 -10.04
C PHE A 5 17.08 23.53 -8.85
N GLU A 6 16.52 23.67 -7.65
CA GLU A 6 17.14 23.21 -6.41
C GLU A 6 16.25 22.14 -5.76
N ILE A 7 16.86 21.14 -5.14
CA ILE A 7 16.11 20.19 -4.30
C ILE A 7 16.17 20.68 -2.86
N LYS A 8 15.00 20.95 -2.29
CA LYS A 8 14.82 21.40 -0.91
C LYS A 8 14.06 20.36 -0.10
N SER A 9 14.26 20.37 1.20
CA SER A 9 13.50 19.55 2.14
C SER A 9 12.27 20.31 2.64
N PHE A 10 11.18 19.59 2.91
CA PHE A 10 10.09 20.13 3.69
C PHE A 10 10.51 20.33 5.15
N SER A 11 9.97 21.32 5.84
CA SER A 11 10.29 21.59 7.25
C SER A 11 9.71 20.55 8.22
N LYS A 12 8.84 19.65 7.75
CA LYS A 12 8.21 18.61 8.55
C LYS A 12 8.59 17.22 8.05
N PHE A 13 8.58 16.27 8.97
CA PHE A 13 8.75 14.84 8.69
C PHE A 13 7.61 14.04 9.34
N VAL A 14 7.44 12.79 8.91
CA VAL A 14 6.52 11.84 9.55
C VAL A 14 7.32 10.79 10.28
N LEU A 15 7.12 10.68 11.59
CA LEU A 15 7.66 9.62 12.43
C LEU A 15 6.73 8.41 12.38
N ARG A 16 7.31 7.23 12.20
CA ARG A 16 6.69 5.93 12.41
C ARG A 16 7.40 5.22 13.55
N THR A 17 6.64 4.73 14.51
CA THR A 17 7.17 4.03 15.69
C THR A 17 6.27 2.86 16.07
N PRO A 18 6.82 1.73 16.57
CA PRO A 18 6.04 0.75 17.30
C PRO A 18 5.35 1.39 18.52
N LEU A 19 4.29 0.74 18.98
CA LEU A 19 3.56 1.19 20.18
C LEU A 19 4.37 0.97 21.46
N PHE A 20 5.17 -0.11 21.53
CA PHE A 20 6.00 -0.42 22.69
C PHE A 20 7.49 -0.20 22.42
N PRO A 21 8.28 0.13 23.44
CA PRO A 21 9.72 0.21 23.31
C PRO A 21 10.32 -1.17 23.08
N LEU A 22 11.55 -1.20 22.56
CA LEU A 22 12.25 -2.43 22.23
C LEU A 22 12.49 -3.32 23.46
N SER A 23 12.70 -2.71 24.63
CA SER A 23 12.94 -3.38 25.91
C SER A 23 11.84 -4.38 26.27
N ASN A 24 10.57 -4.06 26.00
CA ASN A 24 9.44 -4.98 26.27
C ASN A 24 9.59 -6.36 25.61
N TYR A 25 10.22 -6.42 24.43
CA TYR A 25 10.49 -7.69 23.76
C TYR A 25 11.79 -8.34 24.23
N LEU A 26 12.86 -7.55 24.38
CA LEU A 26 14.17 -8.10 24.77
C LEU A 26 14.17 -8.65 26.21
N GLU A 27 13.55 -7.94 27.16
CA GLU A 27 13.41 -8.38 28.56
C GLU A 27 12.47 -9.59 28.72
N LEU A 28 11.53 -9.76 27.78
CA LEU A 28 10.69 -10.96 27.70
C LEU A 28 11.52 -12.18 27.30
N LEU A 29 12.43 -12.02 26.33
CA LEU A 29 13.29 -13.11 25.86
C LEU A 29 14.40 -13.45 26.86
N GLU A 30 14.88 -12.46 27.61
CA GLU A 30 15.86 -12.66 28.66
C GLU A 30 15.26 -13.52 29.79
N ASN A 31 15.88 -14.68 30.07
CA ASN A 31 15.36 -15.64 31.05
C ASN A 31 13.86 -15.92 30.84
N TYR A 32 13.49 -16.21 29.59
CA TYR A 32 12.11 -16.39 29.17
C TYR A 32 11.35 -17.35 30.10
N SER A 33 10.15 -16.93 30.50
CA SER A 33 9.22 -17.77 31.25
C SER A 33 7.78 -17.55 30.77
N LEU A 34 6.94 -18.58 30.92
CA LEU A 34 5.52 -18.46 30.61
C LEU A 34 4.83 -17.38 31.47
N GLU A 35 5.26 -17.21 32.72
CA GLU A 35 4.73 -16.18 33.62
C GLU A 35 4.96 -14.76 33.08
N LYS A 36 6.17 -14.46 32.60
CA LYS A 36 6.47 -13.17 31.94
C LYS A 36 5.58 -12.96 30.71
N ALA A 37 5.44 -14.00 29.88
CA ALA A 37 4.62 -13.93 28.68
C ALA A 37 3.13 -13.71 29.02
N PHE A 38 2.60 -14.41 30.02
CA PHE A 38 1.23 -14.25 30.51
C PHE A 38 0.99 -12.86 31.09
N ARG A 39 1.94 -12.31 31.85
CA ARG A 39 1.85 -10.95 32.39
C ARG A 39 1.72 -9.92 31.26
N LEU A 40 2.57 -9.99 30.23
CA LEU A 40 2.50 -9.10 29.08
C LEU A 40 1.24 -9.33 28.25
N TYR A 41 0.82 -10.58 28.04
CA TYR A 41 -0.43 -10.85 27.36
C TYR A 41 -1.61 -10.25 28.13
N ASN A 42 -1.60 -10.24 29.46
CA ASN A 42 -2.68 -9.65 30.25
C ASN A 42 -2.69 -8.10 30.24
N THR A 43 -1.68 -7.44 29.65
CA THR A 43 -1.72 -5.99 29.44
C THR A 43 -2.86 -5.65 28.45
N PRO A 44 -3.85 -4.82 28.84
CA PRO A 44 -5.06 -4.61 28.04
C PRO A 44 -4.81 -4.15 26.60
N ILE A 45 -3.85 -3.24 26.40
CA ILE A 45 -3.54 -2.69 25.08
C ILE A 45 -2.86 -3.70 24.14
N ILE A 46 -2.08 -4.64 24.68
CA ILE A 46 -1.47 -5.72 23.89
C ILE A 46 -2.58 -6.66 23.39
N ARG A 47 -3.53 -7.02 24.26
CA ARG A 47 -4.70 -7.83 23.87
C ARG A 47 -5.53 -7.13 22.82
N GLU A 48 -5.78 -5.84 22.99
CA GLU A 48 -6.55 -5.03 22.04
C GLU A 48 -5.87 -4.98 20.66
N ALA A 49 -4.54 -4.77 20.62
CA ALA A 49 -3.77 -4.79 19.37
C ALA A 49 -3.87 -6.14 18.65
N ILE A 50 -3.77 -7.26 19.39
CA ILE A 50 -3.92 -8.61 18.84
C ILE A 50 -5.37 -8.86 18.39
N ASN A 51 -6.37 -8.41 19.16
CA ASN A 51 -7.78 -8.56 18.83
C ASN A 51 -8.12 -7.88 17.50
N LEU A 52 -7.65 -6.65 17.27
CA LEU A 52 -7.87 -5.95 16.00
C LEU A 52 -7.20 -6.62 14.80
N ALA A 53 -6.03 -7.24 14.98
CA ALA A 53 -5.34 -7.91 13.89
C ALA A 53 -5.80 -9.35 13.63
N SER A 54 -6.23 -10.06 14.68
CA SER A 54 -6.54 -11.49 14.64
C SER A 54 -7.49 -11.88 15.78
N PRO A 55 -8.79 -11.55 15.71
CA PRO A 55 -9.76 -11.80 16.78
C PRO A 55 -9.81 -13.27 17.23
N GLU A 56 -9.78 -14.20 16.28
CA GLU A 56 -9.81 -15.65 16.53
C GLU A 56 -8.62 -16.13 17.39
N LEU A 57 -7.48 -15.45 17.28
CA LEU A 57 -6.27 -15.81 18.04
C LEU A 57 -6.43 -15.48 19.53
N VAL A 58 -7.18 -14.43 19.88
CA VAL A 58 -7.41 -14.03 21.27
C VAL A 58 -8.07 -15.14 22.05
N SER A 59 -9.09 -15.79 21.49
CA SER A 59 -9.73 -16.96 22.10
C SER A 59 -8.75 -18.12 22.37
N GLY A 60 -7.81 -18.34 21.44
CA GLY A 60 -6.74 -19.33 21.60
C GLY A 60 -5.72 -18.95 22.68
N LEU A 61 -5.32 -17.68 22.72
CA LEU A 61 -4.38 -17.15 23.72
C LEU A 61 -4.99 -17.12 25.12
N ASP A 62 -6.27 -16.77 25.26
CA ASP A 62 -6.99 -16.81 26.54
C ASP A 62 -7.03 -18.24 27.12
N LYS A 63 -7.25 -19.26 26.27
CA LYS A 63 -7.18 -20.68 26.67
C LYS A 63 -5.77 -21.09 27.07
N TRP A 64 -4.75 -20.57 26.37
CA TRP A 64 -3.35 -20.82 26.67
C TRP A 64 -2.92 -20.23 28.02
N VAL A 65 -3.30 -18.98 28.32
CA VAL A 65 -2.97 -18.30 29.58
C VAL A 65 -3.75 -18.87 30.78
N SER A 66 -5.02 -19.25 30.59
CA SER A 66 -5.84 -19.86 31.65
C SER A 66 -5.42 -21.28 32.04
N GLY A 67 -4.48 -21.90 31.31
CA GLY A 67 -3.95 -23.22 31.64
C GLY A 67 -4.96 -24.36 31.45
N THR A 68 -6.04 -24.14 30.69
CA THR A 68 -7.08 -25.15 30.44
C THR A 68 -6.50 -26.48 29.92
N SER A 69 -6.97 -27.60 30.49
CA SER A 69 -6.48 -28.97 30.20
C SER A 69 -6.84 -29.50 28.80
N THR A 70 -7.54 -28.71 27.99
CA THR A 70 -8.06 -29.10 26.67
C THR A 70 -7.08 -28.85 25.52
N LEU A 71 -5.99 -28.11 25.74
CA LEU A 71 -4.97 -27.84 24.72
C LEU A 71 -3.84 -28.88 24.77
N SER A 72 -3.53 -29.49 23.61
CA SER A 72 -2.33 -30.31 23.45
C SER A 72 -1.06 -29.45 23.61
N ASN A 73 0.05 -30.09 23.99
CA ASN A 73 1.34 -29.41 24.17
C ASN A 73 1.80 -28.69 22.89
N ASP A 74 1.59 -29.30 21.71
CA ASP A 74 1.91 -28.68 20.43
C ASP A 74 1.13 -27.39 20.17
N LYS A 75 -0.15 -27.36 20.53
CA LYS A 75 -0.99 -26.16 20.40
C LYS A 75 -0.55 -25.08 21.38
N LYS A 76 -0.25 -25.44 22.64
CA LYS A 76 0.30 -24.50 23.63
C LYS A 76 1.57 -23.85 23.10
N LYS A 77 2.50 -24.64 22.56
CA LYS A 77 3.75 -24.13 21.98
C LYS A 77 3.51 -23.28 20.72
N ALA A 78 2.51 -23.62 19.92
CA ALA A 78 2.13 -22.79 18.77
C ALA A 78 1.61 -21.42 19.19
N PHE A 79 0.76 -21.34 20.22
CA PHE A 79 0.27 -20.08 20.76
C PHE A 79 1.38 -19.25 21.39
N GLU A 80 2.25 -19.88 22.18
CA GLU A 80 3.45 -19.27 22.78
C GLU A 80 4.33 -18.58 21.73
N LEU A 81 4.74 -19.32 20.69
CA LEU A 81 5.55 -18.79 19.61
C LEU A 81 4.81 -17.72 18.79
N THR A 82 3.49 -17.84 18.63
CA THR A 82 2.69 -16.83 17.93
C THR A 82 2.61 -15.53 18.73
N PHE A 83 2.41 -15.60 20.05
CA PHE A 83 2.45 -14.44 20.93
C PHE A 83 3.79 -13.72 20.86
N LEU A 84 4.90 -14.46 20.86
CA LEU A 84 6.25 -13.88 20.68
C LEU A 84 6.42 -13.14 19.35
N LYS A 85 5.78 -13.60 18.25
CA LYS A 85 5.78 -12.86 16.98
C LYS A 85 5.07 -11.51 17.11
N TYR A 86 3.96 -11.48 17.84
CA TYR A 86 3.23 -10.23 18.09
C TYR A 86 4.00 -9.30 19.01
N MET A 87 4.68 -9.81 20.03
CA MET A 87 5.55 -9.01 20.89
C MET A 87 6.76 -8.44 20.15
N ALA A 88 7.40 -9.24 19.30
CA ALA A 88 8.46 -8.73 18.42
C ALA A 88 7.92 -7.64 17.49
N ARG A 89 6.75 -7.84 16.88
CA ARG A 89 6.12 -6.86 15.99
C ARG A 89 5.82 -5.54 16.72
N ILE A 90 5.15 -5.61 17.87
CA ILE A 90 4.66 -4.43 18.61
C ILE A 90 5.79 -3.60 19.22
N SER A 91 7.00 -4.16 19.30
CA SER A 91 8.16 -3.53 19.96
C SER A 91 9.29 -3.13 18.99
N SER A 92 9.35 -3.74 17.80
CA SER A 92 10.47 -3.52 16.86
C SER A 92 10.08 -3.06 15.46
N ARG A 93 8.83 -3.27 15.03
CA ARG A 93 8.42 -3.01 13.64
C ARG A 93 7.65 -1.71 13.52
N CYS A 94 8.23 -0.74 12.81
CA CYS A 94 7.66 0.60 12.64
C CYS A 94 6.55 0.68 11.56
N THR A 95 6.29 -0.37 10.77
CA THR A 95 5.28 -0.34 9.71
C THR A 95 3.86 -0.25 10.30
N PRO A 96 3.09 0.84 10.05
CA PRO A 96 1.77 1.02 10.66
C PRO A 96 0.80 -0.10 10.30
N PHE A 97 0.12 -0.65 11.31
CA PHE A 97 -0.87 -1.71 11.17
C PHE A 97 -1.66 -1.86 12.47
N GLY A 98 -2.95 -1.54 12.46
CA GLY A 98 -3.77 -1.58 13.66
C GLY A 98 -3.16 -0.70 14.75
N LEU A 99 -3.00 -1.27 15.95
CA LEU A 99 -2.34 -0.62 17.08
C LEU A 99 -0.86 -1.01 17.24
N PHE A 100 -0.27 -1.76 16.30
CA PHE A 100 1.12 -2.23 16.48
C PHE A 100 2.17 -1.14 16.31
N ALA A 101 1.89 -0.20 15.42
CA ALA A 101 2.75 0.92 15.10
C ALA A 101 1.89 2.04 14.53
N GLY A 102 2.31 3.27 14.77
CA GLY A 102 1.55 4.46 14.38
C GLY A 102 2.42 5.59 13.87
N CYS A 103 1.76 6.67 13.50
CA CYS A 103 2.40 7.83 12.88
C CYS A 103 2.22 9.11 13.70
N SER A 104 3.19 10.01 13.64
CA SER A 104 3.10 11.39 14.12
C SER A 104 3.87 12.34 13.21
N VAL A 105 3.59 13.65 13.28
CA VAL A 105 4.31 14.67 12.49
C VAL A 105 5.28 15.41 13.41
N GLY A 106 6.51 15.58 12.94
CA GLY A 106 7.57 16.32 13.62
C GLY A 106 8.14 17.43 12.72
N ASN A 107 9.04 18.24 13.29
CA ASN A 107 9.67 19.37 12.61
C ASN A 107 11.19 19.17 12.51
N LEU A 108 11.78 19.57 11.39
CA LEU A 108 13.21 19.77 11.30
C LEU A 108 13.60 21.00 12.13
N ASP A 109 14.63 20.85 12.98
CA ASP A 109 15.10 21.87 13.92
C ASP A 109 16.64 21.81 14.03
N THR A 110 17.25 22.56 14.96
CA THR A 110 18.70 22.59 15.14
C THR A 110 19.29 21.38 15.86
N GLU A 111 18.46 20.66 16.62
CA GLU A 111 18.87 19.51 17.43
C GLU A 111 17.82 18.39 17.34
N THR A 112 18.26 17.15 17.50
CA THR A 112 17.37 15.99 17.57
C THR A 112 16.85 15.82 18.99
N ASN A 113 15.52 15.88 19.17
CA ASN A 113 14.85 15.58 20.43
C ASN A 113 13.43 15.06 20.14
N ILE A 114 13.28 13.74 20.21
CA ILE A 114 12.02 13.03 19.96
C ILE A 114 11.66 12.23 21.21
N ILE A 115 10.68 12.74 21.96
CA ILE A 115 10.17 12.13 23.19
C ILE A 115 8.70 11.81 22.97
N LEU A 116 8.39 10.51 22.89
CA LEU A 116 7.03 10.01 22.80
C LEU A 116 6.28 10.30 24.11
N ASP A 117 5.01 10.61 23.95
CA ASP A 117 4.09 10.76 25.06
C ASP A 117 3.63 9.37 25.54
N THR A 118 2.94 9.33 26.67
CA THR A 118 2.35 8.08 27.17
C THR A 118 1.29 7.52 26.22
N GLU A 119 1.11 6.20 26.24
CA GLU A 119 0.12 5.48 25.42
C GLU A 119 -1.31 6.01 25.60
N ASN A 120 -1.62 6.62 26.75
CA ASN A 120 -2.92 7.22 27.04
C ASN A 120 -3.26 8.45 26.20
N ASN A 121 -2.24 9.15 25.69
CA ASN A 121 -2.39 10.35 24.85
C ASN A 121 -2.34 10.01 23.36
N HIS A 122 -2.05 8.76 23.02
CA HIS A 122 -2.20 8.28 21.65
C HIS A 122 -3.68 8.15 21.30
N SER A 123 -3.99 8.26 20.02
CA SER A 123 -5.36 8.09 19.52
C SER A 123 -5.39 7.10 18.37
N ARG A 124 -6.56 6.59 18.05
CA ARG A 124 -6.73 5.70 16.90
C ARG A 124 -7.85 6.21 16.02
N PHE A 125 -7.79 5.81 14.76
CA PHE A 125 -8.81 6.07 13.77
C PHE A 125 -9.26 4.75 13.19
N THR A 126 -10.51 4.36 13.45
CA THR A 126 -11.08 3.07 13.06
C THR A 126 -12.15 3.27 12.01
N GLN A 127 -12.02 2.52 10.92
CA GLN A 127 -12.99 2.42 9.86
C GLN A 127 -13.41 0.95 9.70
N PHE A 128 -14.54 0.73 9.04
CA PHE A 128 -14.82 -0.61 8.52
C PHE A 128 -13.79 -0.97 7.45
N ASP A 129 -13.36 -2.23 7.45
CA ASP A 129 -12.57 -2.79 6.34
C ASP A 129 -13.34 -2.56 5.04
N MET A 130 -12.63 -2.13 4.00
CA MET A 130 -13.25 -1.78 2.73
C MET A 130 -14.01 -2.96 2.11
N HIS A 131 -13.57 -4.20 2.33
CA HIS A 131 -14.30 -5.37 1.85
C HIS A 131 -15.70 -5.44 2.48
N TYR A 132 -15.78 -5.34 3.80
CA TYR A 132 -17.07 -5.33 4.50
C TYR A 132 -17.92 -4.11 4.13
N TRP A 133 -17.33 -2.92 4.08
CA TRP A 133 -18.04 -1.69 3.74
C TRP A 133 -18.69 -1.74 2.35
N VAL A 134 -17.95 -2.23 1.35
CA VAL A 134 -18.47 -2.42 0.00
C VAL A 134 -19.61 -3.44 -0.01
N SER A 135 -19.45 -4.59 0.63
CA SER A 135 -20.48 -5.63 0.69
C SER A 135 -21.76 -5.10 1.34
N LEU A 136 -21.65 -4.34 2.44
CA LEU A 136 -22.80 -3.73 3.11
C LEU A 136 -23.55 -2.76 2.19
N LEU A 137 -22.84 -1.85 1.52
CA LEU A 137 -23.46 -0.89 0.60
C LEU A 137 -24.14 -1.59 -0.59
N GLN A 138 -23.52 -2.64 -1.13
CA GLN A 138 -24.07 -3.41 -2.23
C GLN A 138 -25.32 -4.22 -1.83
N ASP A 139 -25.33 -4.83 -0.66
CA ASP A 139 -26.48 -5.56 -0.14
C ASP A 139 -27.68 -4.64 0.06
N ILE A 140 -27.45 -3.44 0.61
CA ILE A 140 -28.48 -2.40 0.75
C ILE A 140 -28.95 -1.93 -0.64
N ALA A 141 -28.04 -1.65 -1.56
CA ALA A 141 -28.38 -1.18 -2.91
C ALA A 141 -29.23 -2.19 -3.71
N LYS A 142 -29.09 -3.49 -3.46
CA LYS A 142 -29.81 -4.57 -4.16
C LYS A 142 -31.25 -4.76 -3.68
N ARG A 143 -31.64 -4.21 -2.53
CA ARG A 143 -33.01 -4.33 -2.02
C ARG A 143 -33.98 -3.61 -2.96
N LYS A 144 -35.05 -4.27 -3.39
CA LYS A 144 -35.96 -3.75 -4.43
C LYS A 144 -36.60 -2.42 -4.01
N GLU A 145 -36.99 -2.33 -2.75
CA GLU A 145 -37.58 -1.17 -2.11
C GLU A 145 -36.63 0.03 -1.99
N ILE A 146 -35.30 -0.20 -2.11
CA ILE A 146 -34.27 0.84 -2.07
C ILE A 146 -33.84 1.20 -3.49
N ALA A 147 -33.57 0.19 -4.32
CA ALA A 147 -33.02 0.33 -5.66
C ALA A 147 -33.81 1.31 -6.54
N VAL A 148 -35.14 1.32 -6.42
CA VAL A 148 -36.02 2.20 -7.23
C VAL A 148 -35.85 3.70 -6.93
N TYR A 149 -35.36 4.06 -5.74
CA TYR A 149 -35.11 5.44 -5.33
C TYR A 149 -33.66 5.88 -5.51
N LEU A 150 -32.74 4.94 -5.74
CA LEU A 150 -31.34 5.26 -5.99
C LEU A 150 -31.19 5.87 -7.39
N LYS A 151 -30.26 6.82 -7.49
CA LYS A 151 -29.76 7.28 -8.77
C LYS A 151 -28.74 6.32 -9.32
N PHE A 152 -28.79 6.14 -10.63
CA PHE A 152 -27.85 5.36 -11.40
C PHE A 152 -27.07 6.24 -12.36
N PHE A 153 -25.82 5.85 -12.57
CA PHE A 153 -24.86 6.52 -13.43
C PHE A 153 -24.33 5.58 -14.49
N PRO A 154 -23.88 6.09 -15.65
CA PRO A 154 -23.10 5.29 -16.58
C PRO A 154 -21.84 4.76 -15.90
N ASN A 155 -21.53 3.49 -16.15
CA ASN A 155 -20.23 2.92 -15.78
C ASN A 155 -19.10 3.73 -16.45
N SER A 156 -18.10 4.12 -15.66
CA SER A 156 -17.00 4.99 -16.11
C SER A 156 -16.07 4.34 -17.14
N SER A 157 -16.20 3.03 -17.37
CA SER A 157 -15.48 2.30 -18.42
C SER A 157 -16.20 2.28 -19.77
N ILE A 158 -17.42 2.82 -19.89
CA ILE A 158 -18.19 2.79 -21.14
C ILE A 158 -17.49 3.64 -22.22
N TYR A 159 -17.32 3.07 -23.40
CA TYR A 159 -16.88 3.77 -24.60
C TYR A 159 -17.53 3.18 -25.87
N GLU A 160 -17.50 3.96 -26.96
CA GLU A 160 -18.18 3.64 -28.21
C GLU A 160 -17.26 2.99 -29.25
N VAL A 161 -17.72 1.90 -29.88
CA VAL A 161 -17.03 1.21 -30.98
C VAL A 161 -18.03 0.73 -32.02
N GLY A 162 -17.99 1.30 -33.23
CA GLY A 162 -18.94 0.96 -34.30
C GLY A 162 -20.39 1.04 -33.81
N GLU A 163 -21.12 -0.06 -33.93
CA GLU A 163 -22.52 -0.20 -33.49
C GLU A 163 -22.68 -0.67 -32.04
N PHE A 164 -21.62 -0.65 -31.22
CA PHE A 164 -21.64 -1.16 -29.84
C PHE A 164 -21.13 -0.15 -28.82
N TYR A 165 -21.66 -0.23 -27.61
CA TYR A 165 -21.03 0.26 -26.38
C TYR A 165 -20.23 -0.88 -25.77
N ARG A 166 -18.96 -0.63 -25.44
CA ARG A 166 -18.09 -1.57 -24.71
C ARG A 166 -17.78 -1.02 -23.33
N PHE A 167 -17.66 -1.90 -22.35
CA PHE A 167 -17.42 -1.56 -20.95
C PHE A 167 -16.90 -2.77 -20.18
N ILE A 168 -16.50 -2.55 -18.94
CA ILE A 168 -15.98 -3.60 -18.06
C ILE A 168 -16.98 -3.88 -16.96
N GLU A 169 -17.37 -5.14 -16.87
CA GLU A 169 -18.07 -5.74 -15.74
C GLU A 169 -17.05 -6.28 -14.74
N TYR A 170 -17.46 -6.37 -13.48
CA TYR A 170 -16.73 -7.13 -12.50
C TYR A 170 -17.61 -7.95 -11.58
N LYS A 171 -17.08 -9.10 -11.17
CA LYS A 171 -17.66 -9.97 -10.15
C LYS A 171 -16.66 -10.16 -9.02
N TYR A 172 -17.17 -10.36 -7.81
CA TYR A 172 -16.33 -10.72 -6.68
C TYR A 172 -16.24 -12.23 -6.57
N ALA A 173 -15.03 -12.76 -6.70
CA ALA A 173 -14.67 -14.12 -6.32
C ALA A 173 -13.87 -14.03 -5.02
N GLU A 174 -14.51 -14.36 -3.90
CA GLU A 174 -13.98 -14.14 -2.54
C GLU A 174 -13.59 -12.66 -2.30
N THR A 175 -12.28 -12.36 -2.29
CA THR A 175 -11.74 -11.01 -2.05
C THR A 175 -11.29 -10.30 -3.33
N LYS A 176 -11.23 -11.02 -4.46
CA LYS A 176 -10.73 -10.53 -5.75
C LYS A 176 -11.85 -10.08 -6.67
N ARG A 177 -11.56 -9.08 -7.51
CA ARG A 177 -12.43 -8.67 -8.62
C ARG A 177 -11.98 -9.36 -9.89
N GLU A 178 -12.86 -10.12 -10.49
CA GLU A 178 -12.68 -10.65 -11.85
C GLU A 178 -13.35 -9.71 -12.82
N HIS A 179 -12.65 -9.33 -13.88
CA HIS A 179 -13.09 -8.33 -14.85
C HIS A 179 -13.42 -9.01 -16.18
N ILE A 180 -14.51 -8.58 -16.82
CA ILE A 180 -14.94 -9.10 -18.13
C ILE A 180 -15.24 -7.89 -19.02
N ILE A 181 -14.75 -7.92 -20.27
CA ILE A 181 -15.11 -6.92 -21.27
C ILE A 181 -16.45 -7.33 -21.90
N SER A 182 -17.44 -6.47 -21.79
CA SER A 182 -18.79 -6.69 -22.30
C SER A 182 -19.14 -5.68 -23.39
N ALA A 183 -20.04 -6.07 -24.28
CA ALA A 183 -20.50 -5.24 -25.39
C ALA A 183 -22.03 -5.31 -25.53
N ILE A 184 -22.68 -4.15 -25.64
CA ILE A 184 -24.12 -4.02 -25.89
C ILE A 184 -24.33 -3.21 -27.17
N ARG A 185 -25.23 -3.67 -28.05
CA ARG A 185 -25.54 -2.97 -29.30
C ARG A 185 -26.18 -1.61 -29.03
N LYS A 186 -25.72 -0.58 -29.72
CA LYS A 186 -26.28 0.78 -29.63
C LYS A 186 -27.75 0.77 -30.04
N SER A 187 -28.53 1.57 -29.33
CA SER A 187 -29.91 1.90 -29.67
C SER A 187 -30.19 3.34 -29.25
N ASP A 188 -31.19 3.98 -29.86
CA ASP A 188 -31.61 5.34 -29.47
C ASP A 188 -32.03 5.39 -28.00
N LEU A 189 -32.59 4.28 -27.51
CA LEU A 189 -32.98 4.07 -26.13
C LEU A 189 -31.79 4.11 -25.17
N LEU A 190 -30.74 3.34 -25.45
CA LEU A 190 -29.51 3.36 -24.64
C LEU A 190 -28.80 4.72 -24.70
N LYS A 191 -28.77 5.36 -25.87
CA LYS A 191 -28.19 6.69 -26.04
C LYS A 191 -28.92 7.73 -25.18
N LYS A 192 -30.25 7.68 -25.12
CA LYS A 192 -31.07 8.54 -24.27
C LYS A 192 -30.78 8.26 -22.77
N ILE A 193 -30.78 7.00 -22.35
CA ILE A 193 -30.44 6.60 -20.96
C ILE A 193 -29.06 7.14 -20.56
N LEU A 194 -28.02 6.90 -21.38
CA LEU A 194 -26.67 7.38 -21.09
C LEU A 194 -26.57 8.89 -20.99
N SER A 195 -27.33 9.63 -21.81
CA SER A 195 -27.35 11.08 -21.77
C SER A 195 -27.95 11.60 -20.46
N GLU A 196 -29.12 11.11 -20.08
CA GLU A 196 -29.84 11.56 -18.87
C GLU A 196 -29.16 11.06 -17.57
N ALA A 197 -28.62 9.85 -17.59
CA ALA A 197 -27.94 9.24 -16.44
C ALA A 197 -26.62 9.95 -16.08
N LYS A 198 -26.03 10.78 -16.94
CA LYS A 198 -24.87 11.63 -16.57
C LYS A 198 -25.17 12.54 -15.39
N SER A 199 -26.42 12.96 -15.21
CA SER A 199 -26.91 13.74 -14.06
C SER A 199 -27.25 12.86 -12.84
N GLY A 200 -27.43 11.56 -13.06
CA GLY A 200 -27.92 10.60 -12.09
C GLY A 200 -29.42 10.53 -12.15
N ILE A 201 -29.94 9.34 -12.46
CA ILE A 201 -31.35 9.12 -12.75
C ILE A 201 -31.87 7.89 -12.03
N THR A 202 -33.10 7.96 -11.53
CA THR A 202 -33.78 6.85 -10.84
C THR A 202 -34.41 5.88 -11.85
N ILE A 203 -34.77 4.68 -11.37
CA ILE A 203 -35.47 3.68 -12.19
C ILE A 203 -36.80 4.23 -12.72
N TYR A 204 -37.58 4.92 -11.88
CA TYR A 204 -38.86 5.48 -12.30
C TYR A 204 -38.72 6.61 -13.32
N GLU A 205 -37.72 7.48 -13.17
CA GLU A 205 -37.43 8.52 -14.16
C GLU A 205 -37.01 7.92 -15.50
N MET A 206 -36.25 6.82 -15.50
CA MET A 206 -35.92 6.08 -16.72
C MET A 206 -37.19 5.51 -17.36
N ILE A 207 -38.02 4.78 -16.62
CA ILE A 207 -39.27 4.18 -17.13
C ILE A 207 -40.18 5.25 -17.76
N ALA A 208 -40.30 6.42 -17.13
CA ALA A 208 -41.20 7.49 -17.55
C ALA A 208 -40.98 8.00 -18.99
N PHE A 209 -39.78 7.81 -19.56
CA PHE A 209 -39.50 8.20 -20.95
C PHE A 209 -39.24 7.02 -21.89
N LEU A 210 -39.29 5.80 -21.37
CA LEU A 210 -39.12 4.54 -22.10
C LEU A 210 -40.44 3.86 -22.45
N ALA A 211 -41.48 4.10 -21.65
CA ALA A 211 -42.77 3.41 -21.74
C ALA A 211 -43.93 4.39 -21.50
N GLU A 212 -45.02 4.25 -22.27
CA GLU A 212 -46.23 5.05 -22.12
C GLU A 212 -47.36 4.30 -21.39
N ASP A 213 -47.50 2.99 -21.65
CA ASP A 213 -48.53 2.13 -21.03
C ASP A 213 -47.97 1.17 -19.95
N GLU A 214 -48.85 0.51 -19.19
CA GLU A 214 -48.46 -0.36 -18.08
C GLU A 214 -47.69 -1.61 -18.51
N SER A 215 -47.98 -2.18 -19.70
CA SER A 215 -47.28 -3.36 -20.20
C SER A 215 -45.83 -3.00 -20.56
N GLU A 216 -45.65 -1.87 -21.24
CA GLU A 216 -44.33 -1.34 -21.59
C GLU A 216 -43.51 -0.98 -20.34
N LYS A 217 -44.15 -0.54 -19.24
CA LYS A 217 -43.44 -0.21 -17.99
C LYS A 217 -42.83 -1.43 -17.33
N GLU A 218 -43.51 -2.59 -17.36
CA GLU A 218 -42.96 -3.84 -16.84
C GLU A 218 -41.73 -4.28 -17.65
N GLU A 219 -41.82 -4.24 -18.99
CA GLU A 219 -40.70 -4.54 -19.88
C GLU A 219 -39.53 -3.56 -19.69
N ALA A 220 -39.82 -2.26 -19.55
CA ALA A 220 -38.81 -1.24 -19.29
C ALA A 220 -38.10 -1.45 -17.94
N PHE A 221 -38.84 -1.86 -16.90
CA PHE A 221 -38.26 -2.18 -15.60
C PHE A 221 -37.31 -3.37 -15.68
N GLU A 222 -37.70 -4.44 -16.37
CA GLU A 222 -36.83 -5.61 -16.58
C GLU A 222 -35.58 -5.24 -17.38
N PHE A 223 -35.74 -4.46 -18.45
CA PHE A 223 -34.63 -3.96 -19.27
C PHE A 223 -33.64 -3.12 -18.45
N ILE A 224 -34.12 -2.15 -17.68
CA ILE A 224 -33.26 -1.33 -16.81
C ILE A 224 -32.58 -2.20 -15.74
N SER A 225 -33.30 -3.14 -15.16
CA SER A 225 -32.75 -4.07 -14.16
C SER A 225 -31.60 -4.89 -14.75
N GLN A 226 -31.72 -5.33 -16.00
CA GLN A 226 -30.61 -6.00 -16.70
C GLN A 226 -29.42 -5.07 -16.93
N LEU A 227 -29.64 -3.79 -17.30
CA LEU A 227 -28.53 -2.82 -17.44
C LEU A 227 -27.78 -2.59 -16.12
N ILE A 228 -28.49 -2.61 -14.98
CA ILE A 228 -27.88 -2.51 -13.65
C ILE A 228 -27.13 -3.80 -13.30
N VAL A 229 -27.69 -4.97 -13.59
CA VAL A 229 -27.04 -6.28 -13.35
C VAL A 229 -25.75 -6.43 -14.16
N PHE A 230 -25.79 -6.03 -15.44
CA PHE A 230 -24.60 -5.96 -16.29
C PHE A 230 -23.68 -4.80 -15.93
N GLN A 231 -23.95 -4.03 -14.87
CA GLN A 231 -23.14 -2.86 -14.48
C GLN A 231 -22.92 -1.87 -15.63
N PHE A 232 -23.82 -1.81 -16.61
CA PHE A 232 -23.86 -0.71 -17.58
C PHE A 232 -24.30 0.58 -16.87
N LEU A 233 -25.16 0.43 -15.87
CA LEU A 233 -25.53 1.45 -14.91
C LEU A 233 -25.02 1.05 -13.52
N VAL A 234 -24.35 1.97 -12.84
CA VAL A 234 -23.78 1.81 -11.49
C VAL A 234 -24.50 2.68 -10.48
N SER A 235 -24.60 2.20 -9.24
CA SER A 235 -25.43 2.83 -8.21
C SER A 235 -24.73 4.03 -7.59
N GLU A 236 -25.49 5.07 -7.24
CA GLU A 236 -24.98 6.17 -6.44
C GLU A 236 -24.55 5.73 -5.03
N LEU A 237 -24.90 4.53 -4.58
CA LEU A 237 -24.49 3.94 -3.30
C LEU A 237 -23.20 3.11 -3.41
N ASP A 238 -22.63 2.94 -4.61
CA ASP A 238 -21.33 2.27 -4.75
C ASP A 238 -20.23 3.00 -3.95
N ALA A 239 -19.32 2.20 -3.37
CA ALA A 239 -18.28 2.71 -2.49
C ALA A 239 -17.28 3.59 -3.24
N VAL A 240 -16.84 4.65 -2.57
CA VAL A 240 -15.78 5.54 -3.05
C VAL A 240 -14.48 5.36 -2.26
N ILE A 241 -13.35 5.66 -2.89
CA ILE A 241 -12.03 5.64 -2.24
C ILE A 241 -11.46 7.03 -1.96
N THR A 242 -12.00 8.05 -2.62
CA THR A 242 -11.69 9.46 -2.36
C THR A 242 -12.93 10.15 -1.81
N GLY A 243 -12.76 10.93 -0.74
CA GLY A 243 -13.85 11.64 -0.09
C GLY A 243 -13.56 11.95 1.37
N ASP A 244 -14.02 13.11 1.83
CA ASP A 244 -13.72 13.59 3.18
C ASP A 244 -14.58 12.91 4.27
N ASP A 245 -15.80 12.47 3.91
CA ASP A 245 -16.72 11.82 4.84
C ASP A 245 -17.71 10.91 4.11
N GLU A 246 -17.40 9.61 4.12
CA GLU A 246 -18.24 8.60 3.47
C GLU A 246 -19.56 8.36 4.21
N TRP A 247 -19.56 8.50 5.54
CA TRP A 247 -20.80 8.37 6.31
C TRP A 247 -21.79 9.45 5.92
N LYS A 248 -21.32 10.71 5.83
CA LYS A 248 -22.14 11.83 5.37
C LYS A 248 -22.69 11.60 3.97
N ARG A 249 -21.87 11.08 3.05
CA ARG A 249 -22.32 10.71 1.70
C ARG A 249 -23.41 9.65 1.75
N THR A 250 -23.20 8.55 2.46
CA THR A 250 -24.19 7.47 2.62
C THR A 250 -25.51 8.00 3.19
N PHE A 251 -25.47 8.79 4.27
CA PHE A 251 -26.69 9.39 4.84
C PHE A 251 -27.39 10.32 3.84
N SER A 252 -26.65 11.14 3.09
CA SER A 252 -27.24 12.04 2.09
C SER A 252 -27.98 11.34 0.94
N ILE A 253 -27.74 10.04 0.76
CA ILE A 253 -28.45 9.17 -0.18
C ILE A 253 -29.63 8.53 0.54
N LEU A 254 -29.37 7.82 1.65
CA LEU A 254 -30.39 7.04 2.34
C LEU A 254 -31.52 7.90 2.92
N GLU A 255 -31.25 9.11 3.39
CA GLU A 255 -32.27 10.02 3.94
C GLU A 255 -33.25 10.56 2.89
N LYS A 256 -32.95 10.42 1.59
CA LYS A 256 -33.87 10.76 0.49
C LYS A 256 -34.86 9.64 0.18
N ILE A 257 -34.64 8.43 0.71
CA ILE A 257 -35.43 7.25 0.40
C ILE A 257 -36.62 7.16 1.36
N PRO A 258 -37.88 7.14 0.87
CA PRO A 258 -39.05 7.01 1.71
C PRO A 258 -39.03 5.70 2.54
N HIS A 259 -39.56 5.76 3.75
CA HIS A 259 -39.76 4.61 4.65
C HIS A 259 -38.50 3.84 5.08
N LEU A 260 -37.30 4.40 4.91
CA LEU A 260 -36.01 3.77 5.25
C LEU A 260 -35.54 3.97 6.72
N ASN A 261 -36.47 4.18 7.64
CA ASN A 261 -36.15 4.58 9.03
C ASN A 261 -35.27 3.56 9.75
N ASN A 262 -35.48 2.26 9.52
CA ASN A 262 -34.75 1.19 10.21
C ASN A 262 -33.29 1.13 9.77
N GLU A 263 -33.02 1.22 8.47
CA GLU A 263 -31.67 1.24 7.92
C GLU A 263 -30.94 2.50 8.36
N ILE A 264 -31.59 3.67 8.35
CA ILE A 264 -30.98 4.92 8.82
C ILE A 264 -30.60 4.81 10.31
N ILE A 265 -31.46 4.23 11.16
CA ILE A 265 -31.14 3.95 12.56
C ILE A 265 -29.95 2.99 12.65
N PHE A 266 -29.95 1.91 11.87
CA PHE A 266 -28.84 0.96 11.80
C PHE A 266 -27.50 1.64 11.44
N PHE A 267 -27.45 2.47 10.39
CA PHE A 267 -26.23 3.19 10.02
C PHE A 267 -25.81 4.21 11.09
N LYS A 268 -26.76 4.90 11.74
CA LYS A 268 -26.48 5.81 12.86
C LYS A 268 -25.90 5.07 14.07
N ASP A 269 -26.44 3.90 14.40
CA ASP A 269 -25.95 3.07 15.48
C ASP A 269 -24.56 2.50 15.17
N LEU A 270 -24.32 2.03 13.93
CA LEU A 270 -22.99 1.61 13.49
C LEU A 270 -21.97 2.75 13.57
N GLN A 271 -22.30 3.93 13.02
CA GLN A 271 -21.40 5.08 13.06
C GLN A 271 -21.07 5.48 14.51
N LYS A 272 -22.09 5.52 15.37
CA LYS A 272 -21.93 5.84 16.79
C LYS A 272 -21.07 4.81 17.51
N ASN A 273 -21.34 3.52 17.33
CA ASN A 273 -20.59 2.44 17.97
C ASN A 273 -19.14 2.40 17.46
N LEU A 274 -18.92 2.63 16.16
CA LEU A 274 -17.58 2.75 15.58
C LEU A 274 -16.83 3.96 16.14
N SER A 275 -17.46 5.14 16.24
CA SER A 275 -16.82 6.31 16.85
C SER A 275 -16.50 6.12 18.33
N HIS A 276 -17.27 5.27 19.03
CA HIS A 276 -17.01 4.91 20.42
C HIS A 276 -15.72 4.09 20.57
N LEU A 277 -15.36 3.31 19.55
CA LEU A 277 -14.11 2.57 19.51
C LEU A 277 -12.90 3.52 19.60
N ASP A 278 -12.99 4.74 19.06
CA ASP A 278 -11.84 5.65 18.95
C ASP A 278 -11.67 6.61 20.15
N LYS A 279 -12.52 6.52 21.18
CA LYS A 279 -12.41 7.36 22.39
C LYS A 279 -11.14 7.09 23.19
N HIS A 280 -10.70 5.84 23.21
CA HIS A 280 -9.51 5.36 23.91
C HIS A 280 -8.84 4.27 23.08
N LEU A 281 -7.54 4.03 23.28
CA LEU A 281 -6.86 2.94 22.58
C LEU A 281 -7.44 1.56 22.95
N VAL A 282 -7.73 1.36 24.23
CA VAL A 282 -8.39 0.15 24.76
C VAL A 282 -9.87 0.41 24.87
N THR A 283 -10.67 -0.48 24.28
CA THR A 283 -12.13 -0.36 24.31
C THR A 283 -12.76 -1.04 25.50
N ASN A 284 -13.98 -0.61 25.82
CA ASN A 284 -14.79 -1.26 26.85
C ASN A 284 -15.23 -2.64 26.37
N GLN A 285 -15.30 -3.61 27.29
CA GLN A 285 -15.83 -4.94 27.04
C GLN A 285 -17.24 -4.87 26.40
N GLY A 286 -17.48 -5.66 25.36
CA GLY A 286 -18.77 -5.68 24.65
C GLY A 286 -18.89 -4.66 23.51
N SER A 287 -17.91 -3.77 23.30
CA SER A 287 -18.02 -2.74 22.24
C SER A 287 -18.01 -3.35 20.85
N TYR A 288 -17.16 -4.35 20.61
CA TYR A 288 -17.11 -5.10 19.35
C TYR A 288 -18.36 -5.96 19.16
N GLU A 289 -18.81 -6.63 20.22
CA GLU A 289 -20.02 -7.47 20.21
C GLU A 289 -21.25 -6.66 19.82
N LYS A 290 -21.43 -5.44 20.35
CA LYS A 290 -22.53 -4.56 19.96
C LYS A 290 -22.53 -4.23 18.48
N ILE A 291 -21.35 -3.99 17.90
CA ILE A 291 -21.22 -3.73 16.46
C ILE A 291 -21.62 -4.99 15.69
N ARG A 292 -21.10 -6.16 16.07
CA ARG A 292 -21.45 -7.44 15.44
C ARG A 292 -22.94 -7.76 15.52
N GLU A 293 -23.56 -7.58 16.68
CA GLU A 293 -25.01 -7.75 16.87
C GLU A 293 -25.79 -6.83 15.93
N THR A 294 -25.37 -5.57 15.81
CA THR A 294 -25.97 -4.61 14.89
C THR A 294 -25.86 -5.10 13.44
N ILE A 295 -24.67 -5.54 13.01
CA ILE A 295 -24.40 -6.08 11.67
C ILE A 295 -25.24 -7.33 11.39
N ASN A 296 -25.32 -8.26 12.34
CA ASN A 296 -26.08 -9.49 12.17
C ASN A 296 -27.59 -9.24 11.93
N ASN A 297 -28.14 -8.13 12.42
CA ASN A 297 -29.53 -7.76 12.18
C ASN A 297 -29.81 -7.40 10.70
N ILE A 298 -28.81 -6.92 9.95
CA ILE A 298 -28.99 -6.55 8.53
C ILE A 298 -28.75 -7.71 7.56
N GLY A 299 -28.05 -8.76 8.02
CA GLY A 299 -27.79 -9.99 7.28
C GLY A 299 -26.58 -9.96 6.32
N THR A 300 -25.82 -8.88 6.28
CA THR A 300 -24.59 -8.80 5.46
C THR A 300 -23.50 -9.70 6.04
N GLN A 301 -22.98 -10.61 5.21
CA GLN A 301 -21.90 -11.51 5.60
C GLN A 301 -20.58 -10.75 5.76
N TYR A 302 -19.76 -11.20 6.72
CA TYR A 302 -18.44 -10.62 6.95
C TYR A 302 -17.47 -11.67 7.52
N GLU A 303 -16.19 -11.46 7.27
CA GLU A 303 -15.11 -12.21 7.94
C GLU A 303 -14.66 -11.43 9.18
N GLU A 304 -14.66 -12.06 10.35
CA GLU A 304 -14.30 -11.42 11.63
C GLU A 304 -12.93 -10.73 11.59
N LYS A 305 -11.97 -11.35 10.93
CA LYS A 305 -10.61 -10.81 10.77
C LYS A 305 -10.54 -9.56 9.89
N TYR A 306 -11.53 -9.34 9.03
CA TYR A 306 -11.58 -8.25 8.05
C TYR A 306 -12.81 -7.37 8.28
N LEU A 307 -13.14 -7.10 9.55
CA LEU A 307 -14.23 -6.19 9.88
C LEU A 307 -13.75 -4.76 10.10
N PHE A 308 -12.58 -4.58 10.73
CA PHE A 308 -12.07 -3.25 11.09
C PHE A 308 -10.71 -2.99 10.44
N GLN A 309 -10.51 -1.73 10.06
CA GLN A 309 -9.22 -1.18 9.73
C GLN A 309 -8.93 -0.02 10.68
N THR A 310 -7.83 -0.12 11.42
CA THR A 310 -7.42 0.90 12.40
C THR A 310 -6.04 1.42 12.06
N ASP A 311 -5.86 2.73 12.17
CA ASP A 311 -4.57 3.40 12.14
C ASP A 311 -4.31 4.06 13.51
N LEU A 312 -3.10 3.85 14.05
CA LEU A 312 -2.64 4.46 15.29
C LEU A 312 -1.99 5.84 15.01
N ASN A 313 -2.45 6.85 15.75
CA ASN A 313 -1.85 8.17 15.82
C ASN A 313 -1.06 8.30 17.13
N VAL A 314 0.25 8.39 17.00
CA VAL A 314 1.17 8.50 18.14
C VAL A 314 1.27 9.96 18.56
N SER A 315 1.25 10.21 19.87
CA SER A 315 1.53 11.53 20.46
C SER A 315 2.98 11.61 20.93
N ALA A 316 3.58 12.79 20.82
CA ALA A 316 4.94 13.06 21.27
C ALA A 316 4.97 14.41 22.00
N LEU A 317 5.66 14.47 23.14
CA LEU A 317 5.89 15.70 23.90
C LEU A 317 6.87 16.61 23.16
N ASN A 318 7.86 16.01 22.51
CA ASN A 318 8.75 16.69 21.58
C ASN A 318 8.97 15.82 20.34
N ASN A 319 9.02 16.43 19.17
CA ASN A 319 9.20 15.72 17.90
C ASN A 319 10.03 16.55 16.93
N LYS A 320 11.30 16.73 17.30
CA LYS A 320 12.28 17.53 16.56
C LYS A 320 13.41 16.64 16.05
N LEU A 321 13.78 16.83 14.80
CA LEU A 321 14.91 16.15 14.17
C LEU A 321 15.91 17.19 13.68
N ASN A 322 17.20 16.99 13.93
CA ASN A 322 18.22 17.88 13.41
C ASN A 322 18.14 17.95 11.87
N ALA A 323 18.05 19.16 11.31
CA ALA A 323 17.98 19.40 9.88
C ALA A 323 19.18 18.83 9.10
N ASP A 324 20.34 18.68 9.75
CA ASP A 324 21.53 18.04 9.17
C ASP A 324 21.26 16.58 8.73
N VAL A 325 20.38 15.85 9.44
CA VAL A 325 19.96 14.50 9.04
C VAL A 325 19.36 14.52 7.64
N SER A 326 18.46 15.48 7.36
CA SER A 326 17.85 15.64 6.03
C SER A 326 18.90 15.99 4.96
N GLN A 327 19.87 16.83 5.30
CA GLN A 327 20.95 17.19 4.37
C GLN A 327 21.88 16.01 4.05
N LYS A 328 22.27 15.21 5.05
CA LYS A 328 23.07 13.99 4.89
C LYS A 328 22.33 12.96 4.03
N VAL A 329 21.04 12.74 4.30
CA VAL A 329 20.19 11.84 3.51
C VAL A 329 20.08 12.32 2.06
N LEU A 330 19.88 13.62 1.83
CA LEU A 330 19.85 14.16 0.48
C LEU A 330 21.17 13.91 -0.27
N LYS A 331 22.34 14.09 0.37
CA LYS A 331 23.65 13.77 -0.22
C LYS A 331 23.76 12.29 -0.61
N ALA A 332 23.31 11.37 0.24
CA ALA A 332 23.30 9.94 -0.08
C ALA A 332 22.35 9.61 -1.24
N ILE A 333 21.18 10.26 -1.30
CA ILE A 333 20.26 10.14 -2.43
C ILE A 333 20.89 10.69 -3.73
N ARG A 334 21.67 11.77 -3.65
CA ARG A 334 22.44 12.29 -4.81
C ARG A 334 23.44 11.27 -5.32
N PHE A 335 24.15 10.62 -4.41
CA PHE A 335 25.07 9.56 -4.73
C PHE A 335 24.36 8.34 -5.36
N LEU A 336 23.26 7.88 -4.78
CA LEU A 336 22.46 6.77 -5.32
C LEU A 336 21.91 7.08 -6.72
N ASN A 337 21.44 8.31 -6.94
CA ASN A 337 21.06 8.77 -8.26
C ASN A 337 22.27 8.70 -9.22
N GLY A 338 23.46 9.09 -8.76
CA GLY A 338 24.71 9.04 -9.53
C GLY A 338 25.12 7.67 -10.06
N ILE A 339 24.91 6.61 -9.28
CA ILE A 339 25.35 5.25 -9.63
C ILE A 339 24.28 4.42 -10.35
N GLN A 340 23.03 4.88 -10.34
CA GLN A 340 21.91 4.17 -10.95
C GLN A 340 21.77 4.50 -12.44
N THR A 341 21.74 3.46 -13.27
CA THR A 341 21.33 3.58 -14.67
C THR A 341 19.83 3.85 -14.76
N SER A 342 19.44 4.85 -15.56
CA SER A 342 18.03 5.02 -15.92
C SER A 342 17.54 3.76 -16.63
N ARG A 343 16.47 3.14 -16.12
CA ARG A 343 15.80 2.02 -16.78
C ARG A 343 14.52 2.55 -17.42
N GLU A 344 14.44 2.41 -18.74
CA GLU A 344 13.20 2.69 -19.46
C GLU A 344 12.10 1.73 -19.02
N LEU A 345 10.87 2.23 -18.98
CA LEU A 345 9.70 1.41 -18.70
C LEU A 345 9.42 0.56 -19.94
N VAL A 346 9.85 -0.70 -19.93
CA VAL A 346 9.76 -1.62 -21.08
C VAL A 346 8.34 -1.64 -21.67
N ASN A 347 7.31 -1.70 -20.83
CA ASN A 347 5.92 -1.68 -21.27
C ASN A 347 5.56 -0.38 -22.01
N LEU A 348 5.96 0.78 -21.47
CA LEU A 348 5.70 2.08 -22.07
C LEU A 348 6.46 2.24 -23.40
N GLU A 349 7.69 1.72 -23.49
CA GLU A 349 8.47 1.72 -24.74
C GLU A 349 7.84 0.82 -25.80
N ASN A 350 7.42 -0.39 -25.44
CA ASN A 350 6.71 -1.29 -26.34
C ASN A 350 5.39 -0.68 -26.80
N PHE A 351 4.63 -0.08 -25.87
CA PHE A 351 3.41 0.66 -26.18
C PHE A 351 3.67 1.79 -27.18
N LYS A 352 4.71 2.62 -26.97
CA LYS A 352 5.06 3.69 -27.90
C LYS A 352 5.35 3.18 -29.31
N LYS A 353 6.11 2.09 -29.43
CA LYS A 353 6.40 1.45 -30.73
C LYS A 353 5.13 0.94 -31.42
N SER A 354 4.28 0.23 -30.68
CA SER A 354 3.01 -0.30 -31.18
C SER A 354 2.02 0.80 -31.58
N PHE A 355 1.95 1.88 -30.81
CA PHE A 355 1.11 3.04 -31.12
C PHE A 355 1.58 3.73 -32.41
N ILE A 356 2.87 4.05 -32.54
CA ILE A 356 3.40 4.70 -33.76
C ILE A 356 3.17 3.81 -34.98
N LYS A 357 3.38 2.49 -34.84
CA LYS A 357 3.16 1.53 -35.94
C LYS A 357 1.72 1.50 -36.42
N ARG A 358 0.73 1.65 -35.54
CA ARG A 358 -0.70 1.53 -35.88
C ARG A 358 -1.39 2.85 -36.17
N TYR A 359 -1.07 3.91 -35.43
CA TYR A 359 -1.79 5.19 -35.45
C TYR A 359 -0.92 6.36 -35.93
N GLU A 360 0.37 6.14 -36.17
CA GLU A 360 1.33 7.16 -36.60
C GLU A 360 1.32 8.38 -35.66
N SER A 361 1.13 9.59 -36.21
CA SER A 361 1.06 10.85 -35.45
C SER A 361 -0.37 11.23 -35.03
N SER A 362 -1.34 10.34 -35.21
CA SER A 362 -2.74 10.63 -34.92
C SER A 362 -3.00 10.73 -33.41
N GLU A 363 -3.93 11.61 -33.04
CA GLU A 363 -4.48 11.65 -31.69
C GLU A 363 -5.69 10.73 -31.60
N MET A 364 -5.65 9.77 -30.69
CA MET A 364 -6.62 8.67 -30.60
C MET A 364 -7.30 8.64 -29.22
N PRO A 365 -8.57 8.20 -29.10
CA PRO A 365 -9.24 8.03 -27.81
C PRO A 365 -8.52 7.02 -26.91
N LEU A 366 -8.35 7.35 -25.62
CA LEU A 366 -7.66 6.51 -24.63
C LEU A 366 -8.24 5.10 -24.56
N SER A 367 -9.55 4.99 -24.32
CA SER A 367 -10.23 3.70 -24.14
C SER A 367 -10.14 2.80 -25.37
N PHE A 368 -10.15 3.38 -26.57
CA PHE A 368 -10.04 2.61 -27.82
C PHE A 368 -8.62 2.04 -28.01
N VAL A 369 -7.59 2.83 -27.72
CA VAL A 369 -6.20 2.42 -27.87
C VAL A 369 -5.85 1.30 -26.90
N LEU A 370 -6.35 1.38 -25.66
CA LEU A 370 -6.03 0.45 -24.59
C LEU A 370 -6.96 -0.77 -24.52
N ASP A 371 -7.98 -0.86 -25.37
CA ASP A 371 -8.75 -2.09 -25.51
C ASP A 371 -7.90 -3.23 -26.09
N THR A 372 -8.01 -4.41 -25.49
CA THR A 372 -7.18 -5.58 -25.79
C THR A 372 -7.65 -6.37 -27.01
N GLU A 373 -8.91 -6.21 -27.44
CA GLU A 373 -9.48 -6.92 -28.58
C GLU A 373 -9.38 -6.11 -29.88
N ILE A 374 -9.60 -4.80 -29.84
CA ILE A 374 -9.65 -3.94 -31.04
C ILE A 374 -8.47 -2.96 -31.14
N GLY A 375 -7.89 -2.59 -30.01
CA GLY A 375 -6.82 -1.61 -29.87
C GLY A 375 -5.43 -2.22 -29.99
N ILE A 376 -4.50 -1.71 -29.19
CA ILE A 376 -3.15 -2.27 -29.03
C ILE A 376 -2.87 -2.78 -27.61
N GLY A 377 -3.78 -2.54 -26.65
CA GLY A 377 -3.56 -2.85 -25.24
C GLY A 377 -2.35 -2.12 -24.62
N TYR A 378 -1.90 -2.57 -23.44
CA TYR A 378 -0.71 -2.01 -22.77
C TYR A 378 0.27 -3.05 -22.22
N HIS A 379 -0.15 -4.30 -22.01
CA HIS A 379 0.68 -5.30 -21.36
C HIS A 379 0.70 -6.61 -22.17
N GLU A 380 1.86 -6.97 -22.73
CA GLU A 380 2.03 -8.14 -23.60
C GLU A 380 2.10 -9.49 -22.82
N ASN A 381 2.32 -9.44 -21.50
CA ASN A 381 2.62 -10.61 -20.66
C ASN A 381 1.54 -10.99 -19.65
N HIS A 382 0.34 -10.43 -19.77
CA HIS A 382 -0.76 -10.96 -18.99
C HIS A 382 -1.27 -12.23 -19.68
N GLU A 383 -1.16 -13.37 -18.99
CA GLU A 383 -2.26 -14.33 -18.96
C GLU A 383 -3.46 -13.56 -18.41
N MET A 384 -4.12 -12.75 -19.25
CA MET A 384 -5.43 -12.24 -18.89
C MET A 384 -6.33 -13.47 -18.82
N ASN A 385 -7.16 -13.53 -17.79
CA ASN A 385 -8.29 -14.47 -17.68
C ASN A 385 -9.32 -14.26 -18.81
N ASP A 386 -8.96 -13.62 -19.93
CA ASP A 386 -9.68 -13.61 -21.21
C ASP A 386 -9.48 -14.94 -21.95
N ILE A 387 -9.40 -16.02 -21.19
CA ILE A 387 -9.43 -17.36 -21.73
C ILE A 387 -10.91 -17.71 -21.83
N HIS A 388 -11.48 -17.57 -23.03
CA HIS A 388 -12.77 -18.19 -23.36
C HIS A 388 -12.81 -19.60 -22.74
N GLU A 389 -13.92 -20.03 -22.13
CA GLU A 389 -14.10 -21.32 -21.44
C GLU A 389 -13.53 -22.54 -22.22
N ILE A 390 -13.50 -22.44 -23.56
CA ILE A 390 -12.91 -23.42 -24.49
C ILE A 390 -11.37 -23.46 -24.43
N LEU A 391 -10.71 -22.31 -24.32
CA LEU A 391 -9.25 -22.16 -24.30
C LEU A 391 -8.65 -22.51 -22.93
N GLU A 392 -9.44 -22.59 -21.85
CA GLU A 392 -8.95 -23.02 -20.52
C GLU A 392 -8.43 -24.46 -20.55
N SER A 393 -9.01 -25.28 -21.45
CA SER A 393 -8.58 -26.66 -21.66
C SER A 393 -7.24 -26.79 -22.40
N TYR A 394 -6.72 -25.69 -22.96
CA TYR A 394 -5.45 -25.63 -23.67
C TYR A 394 -4.48 -24.72 -22.94
N SER A 395 -3.80 -25.26 -21.92
CA SER A 395 -2.62 -24.57 -21.37
C SER A 395 -1.53 -24.56 -22.43
N PHE A 396 -1.41 -23.48 -23.20
CA PHE A 396 -0.20 -23.20 -23.97
C PHE A 396 0.88 -22.76 -22.99
N LYS A 397 1.40 -23.70 -22.19
CA LYS A 397 2.68 -23.51 -21.53
C LYS A 397 3.70 -23.38 -22.65
N ALA A 398 3.96 -22.15 -23.09
CA ALA A 398 5.22 -21.85 -23.73
C ALA A 398 6.29 -22.50 -22.83
N LYS A 399 7.03 -23.46 -23.37
CA LYS A 399 8.26 -23.92 -22.74
C LYS A 399 9.17 -22.69 -22.72
N ASN A 400 9.00 -21.85 -21.71
CA ASN A 400 10.03 -20.92 -21.29
C ASN A 400 11.12 -21.80 -20.71
N THR A 401 11.95 -22.38 -21.58
CA THR A 401 13.36 -22.60 -21.22
C THR A 401 13.87 -21.22 -20.86
N SER A 402 13.76 -20.87 -19.58
CA SER A 402 14.25 -19.61 -19.06
C SER A 402 15.76 -19.73 -19.00
N GLU A 403 16.44 -19.61 -20.13
CA GLU A 403 17.77 -19.04 -20.15
C GLU A 403 17.63 -17.63 -19.57
N LYS A 404 17.80 -17.52 -18.25
CA LYS A 404 17.88 -16.24 -17.57
C LYS A 404 19.22 -15.63 -17.93
N ASN A 405 19.25 -14.89 -19.02
CA ASN A 405 20.38 -14.02 -19.33
C ASN A 405 20.41 -12.90 -18.28
N GLU A 406 21.26 -13.05 -17.26
CA GLU A 406 21.55 -11.97 -16.31
C GLU A 406 22.42 -10.92 -17.02
N VAL A 407 21.89 -9.72 -17.23
CA VAL A 407 22.65 -8.60 -17.80
C VAL A 407 23.40 -7.90 -16.67
N TRP A 408 24.73 -7.90 -16.77
CA TRP A 408 25.61 -7.22 -15.82
C TRP A 408 25.89 -5.79 -16.27
N THR A 409 25.83 -4.84 -15.35
CA THR A 409 26.19 -3.43 -15.55
C THR A 409 27.61 -3.16 -15.04
N ASN A 410 28.19 -2.02 -15.44
CA ASN A 410 29.48 -1.55 -14.89
C ASN A 410 29.44 -1.44 -13.35
N THR A 411 28.31 -0.96 -12.81
CA THR A 411 28.06 -0.89 -11.36
C THR A 411 28.11 -2.28 -10.71
N ASP A 412 27.54 -3.30 -11.33
CA ASP A 412 27.57 -4.67 -10.80
C ASP A 412 29.00 -5.22 -10.71
N PHE A 413 29.86 -4.96 -11.71
CA PHE A 413 31.27 -5.37 -11.68
C PHE A 413 32.06 -4.65 -10.58
N ILE A 414 31.84 -3.35 -10.37
CA ILE A 414 32.49 -2.58 -9.30
C ILE A 414 32.07 -3.13 -7.93
N LEU A 415 30.77 -3.36 -7.74
CA LEU A 415 30.25 -3.94 -6.50
C LEU A 415 30.76 -5.35 -6.26
N GLN A 416 30.90 -6.17 -7.30
CA GLN A 416 31.47 -7.51 -7.19
C GLN A 416 32.92 -7.47 -6.70
N ALA A 417 33.75 -6.60 -7.30
CA ALA A 417 35.16 -6.48 -6.91
C ALA A 417 35.30 -6.02 -5.45
N LYS A 418 34.51 -5.02 -5.03
CA LYS A 418 34.49 -4.56 -3.62
C LYS A 418 34.00 -5.66 -2.67
N LEU A 419 32.97 -6.40 -3.05
CA LEU A 419 32.43 -7.51 -2.27
C LEU A 419 33.47 -8.63 -2.10
N GLN A 420 34.15 -9.04 -3.18
CA GLN A 420 35.19 -10.06 -3.12
C GLN A 420 36.37 -9.63 -2.23
N ASN A 421 36.85 -8.39 -2.36
CA ASN A 421 37.93 -7.88 -1.52
C ASN A 421 37.52 -7.85 -0.03
N SER A 422 36.31 -7.38 0.28
CA SER A 422 35.80 -7.38 1.64
C SER A 422 35.68 -8.79 2.22
N ILE A 423 35.21 -9.77 1.44
CA ILE A 423 35.16 -11.17 1.87
C ILE A 423 36.57 -11.73 2.12
N LEU A 424 37.55 -11.42 1.27
CA LEU A 424 38.93 -11.90 1.44
C LEU A 424 39.60 -11.32 2.70
N ASN A 425 39.32 -10.07 3.03
CA ASN A 425 39.89 -9.37 4.19
C ASN A 425 39.07 -9.57 5.49
N ASN A 426 37.89 -10.20 5.40
CA ASN A 426 36.89 -10.24 6.47
C ASN A 426 36.43 -8.84 6.93
N ASP A 427 36.31 -7.90 5.99
CA ASP A 427 35.79 -6.55 6.27
C ASP A 427 34.28 -6.62 6.52
N GLU A 428 33.80 -6.01 7.60
CA GLU A 428 32.35 -5.92 7.90
C GLU A 428 31.64 -4.79 7.14
N ILE A 429 32.41 -3.83 6.62
CA ILE A 429 31.91 -2.59 6.01
C ILE A 429 32.56 -2.36 4.65
N ILE A 430 31.74 -2.09 3.65
CA ILE A 430 32.15 -1.57 2.34
C ILE A 430 31.83 -0.07 2.30
N VAL A 431 32.86 0.75 2.11
CA VAL A 431 32.72 2.19 1.88
C VAL A 431 32.68 2.46 0.37
N LEU A 432 31.64 3.18 -0.05
CA LEU A 432 31.48 3.67 -1.42
C LEU A 432 31.78 5.16 -1.50
N SER A 433 32.29 5.58 -2.64
CA SER A 433 32.55 6.98 -3.01
C SER A 433 32.24 7.18 -4.50
N GLU A 434 32.07 8.44 -4.91
CA GLU A 434 31.84 8.80 -6.32
C GLU A 434 33.00 8.33 -7.21
N LYS A 435 34.24 8.33 -6.68
CA LYS A 435 35.45 7.93 -7.41
C LYS A 435 35.46 6.46 -7.82
N ASP A 436 34.63 5.64 -7.18
CA ASP A 436 34.50 4.22 -7.52
C ASP A 436 33.76 4.01 -8.86
N PHE A 437 33.01 5.02 -9.35
CA PHE A 437 32.10 4.90 -10.49
C PHE A 437 32.51 5.84 -11.63
N PRO A 438 33.11 5.32 -12.72
CA PRO A 438 33.53 6.14 -13.85
C PRO A 438 32.40 6.91 -14.54
N ASP A 439 31.21 6.31 -14.61
CA ASP A 439 30.02 6.85 -15.27
C ASP A 439 29.07 7.61 -14.31
N PHE A 440 29.62 8.15 -13.21
CA PHE A 440 28.83 8.81 -12.16
C PHE A 440 28.14 10.09 -12.65
N ASP A 441 26.80 10.15 -12.57
CA ASP A 441 26.00 11.33 -12.92
C ASP A 441 24.94 11.67 -11.86
N ALA A 442 25.27 12.62 -10.99
CA ALA A 442 24.41 13.05 -9.90
C ALA A 442 23.27 14.02 -10.32
N ASP A 443 23.06 14.30 -11.61
CA ASP A 443 22.02 15.24 -12.06
C ASP A 443 20.60 14.72 -11.72
N PHE A 444 19.83 15.56 -11.03
CA PHE A 444 18.43 15.31 -10.67
C PHE A 444 17.43 15.77 -11.73
N LYS A 445 17.89 16.13 -12.94
CA LYS A 445 17.04 16.66 -14.00
C LYS A 445 15.78 15.81 -14.22
N ASN A 446 15.94 14.50 -14.22
CA ASN A 446 14.84 13.54 -14.43
C ASN A 446 14.23 13.02 -13.11
N SER A 447 14.60 13.51 -11.93
CA SER A 447 13.94 13.06 -10.70
C SER A 447 12.48 13.55 -10.63
N PRO A 448 11.65 12.93 -9.79
CA PRO A 448 10.30 13.42 -9.56
C PRO A 448 10.28 14.83 -8.97
N THR A 449 9.14 15.51 -9.12
CA THR A 449 8.89 16.84 -8.55
C THR A 449 8.93 16.82 -7.04
N THR A 450 8.32 15.82 -6.41
CA THR A 450 8.49 15.53 -4.99
C THR A 450 8.81 14.06 -4.78
N PHE A 451 9.52 13.74 -3.71
CA PHE A 451 9.78 12.36 -3.32
C PHE A 451 10.01 12.27 -1.82
N SER A 452 9.82 11.08 -1.27
CA SER A 452 10.09 10.80 0.14
C SER A 452 11.12 9.69 0.30
N VAL A 453 11.82 9.72 1.43
CA VAL A 453 12.85 8.75 1.83
C VAL A 453 12.53 8.32 3.25
N ILE A 454 12.52 7.01 3.49
CA ILE A 454 12.35 6.45 4.83
C ILE A 454 13.75 6.11 5.38
N VAL A 455 14.06 6.66 6.54
CA VAL A 455 15.31 6.41 7.25
C VAL A 455 15.06 5.89 8.66
N GLU A 456 16.01 5.11 9.17
CA GLU A 456 16.11 4.78 10.59
C GLU A 456 17.21 5.65 11.19
N VAL A 457 16.94 6.32 12.31
CA VAL A 457 17.89 7.23 12.95
C VAL A 457 18.28 6.72 14.33
N PHE A 458 19.56 6.40 14.52
CA PHE A 458 20.09 5.93 15.80
C PHE A 458 20.69 7.09 16.59
N ASP A 459 21.48 7.91 15.91
CA ASP A 459 21.98 9.21 16.34
C ASP A 459 22.28 10.07 15.09
N GLU A 460 22.80 11.28 15.27
CA GLU A 460 23.03 12.23 14.16
C GLU A 460 24.05 11.75 13.11
N ASN A 461 24.84 10.71 13.42
CA ASN A 461 25.89 10.17 12.54
C ASN A 461 25.63 8.72 12.12
N ASN A 462 24.58 8.09 12.63
CA ASN A 462 24.19 6.72 12.32
C ASN A 462 22.78 6.72 11.78
N ILE A 463 22.67 6.75 10.45
CA ILE A 463 21.39 6.82 9.74
C ILE A 463 21.36 5.70 8.69
N VAL A 464 20.31 4.89 8.69
CA VAL A 464 20.10 3.86 7.66
C VAL A 464 19.03 4.31 6.68
N LEU A 465 19.35 4.25 5.40
CA LEU A 465 18.40 4.45 4.32
C LEU A 465 17.67 3.13 4.03
N THR A 466 16.34 3.09 4.21
CA THR A 466 15.57 1.84 4.09
C THR A 466 14.81 1.71 2.78
N SER A 467 14.08 2.75 2.40
CA SER A 467 13.16 2.74 1.25
C SER A 467 12.83 4.16 0.80
N THR A 468 12.21 4.29 -0.37
CA THR A 468 11.88 5.56 -1.01
C THR A 468 10.43 5.52 -1.53
N GLY A 469 9.76 6.70 -1.59
CA GLY A 469 8.42 6.88 -2.17
C GLY A 469 8.40 7.08 -3.69
N ASN A 470 9.60 7.08 -4.31
CA ASN A 470 9.95 6.90 -5.72
C ASN A 470 9.45 7.95 -6.73
N THR A 471 8.27 8.56 -6.54
CA THR A 471 7.54 9.30 -7.60
C THR A 471 6.70 10.48 -7.09
N SER A 472 6.18 10.40 -5.86
CA SER A 472 5.59 11.54 -5.14
C SER A 472 5.82 11.34 -3.65
N ALA A 473 6.03 12.42 -2.91
CA ALA A 473 6.16 12.38 -1.45
C ALA A 473 4.81 12.05 -0.75
N SER A 474 3.67 12.22 -1.44
CA SER A 474 2.33 11.95 -0.90
C SER A 474 2.01 10.45 -0.76
N LYS A 475 2.62 9.59 -1.59
CA LYS A 475 2.30 8.16 -1.72
C LYS A 475 2.22 7.40 -0.39
N LEU A 476 3.15 7.70 0.52
CA LEU A 476 3.26 7.02 1.81
C LEU A 476 2.41 7.65 2.93
N LEU A 477 1.78 8.79 2.67
CA LEU A 477 1.09 9.63 3.65
C LEU A 477 -0.42 9.64 3.47
N SER A 478 -0.92 9.55 2.24
CA SER A 478 -2.32 9.82 1.91
C SER A 478 -3.33 8.95 2.65
N ARG A 479 -3.03 7.67 2.91
CA ARG A 479 -3.90 6.78 3.69
C ARG A 479 -4.23 7.34 5.08
N PHE A 480 -3.25 7.98 5.72
CA PHE A 480 -3.39 8.50 7.07
C PHE A 480 -4.11 9.85 7.13
N CYS A 481 -4.40 10.47 5.97
CA CYS A 481 -4.96 11.81 5.93
C CYS A 481 -6.39 11.90 6.48
N ASN A 482 -7.17 10.81 6.41
CA ASN A 482 -8.53 10.78 6.99
C ASN A 482 -8.49 10.80 8.52
N GLY A 483 -7.52 10.09 9.12
CA GLY A 483 -7.39 9.93 10.57
C GLY A 483 -6.43 10.92 11.24
N ASN A 484 -5.57 11.62 10.48
CA ASN A 484 -4.52 12.47 11.02
C ASN A 484 -4.45 13.83 10.30
N LYS A 485 -4.95 14.87 10.98
CA LYS A 485 -5.02 16.24 10.43
C LYS A 485 -3.64 16.84 10.13
N GLN A 486 -2.60 16.49 10.90
CA GLN A 486 -1.26 17.01 10.67
C GLN A 486 -0.64 16.39 9.42
N ILE A 487 -0.80 15.07 9.22
CA ILE A 487 -0.38 14.39 7.99
C ILE A 487 -1.16 14.90 6.78
N HIS A 488 -2.47 15.14 6.93
CA HIS A 488 -3.28 15.73 5.87
C HIS A 488 -2.76 17.12 5.45
N LYS A 489 -2.42 17.97 6.42
CA LYS A 489 -1.83 19.30 6.14
C LYS A 489 -0.49 19.19 5.40
N LEU A 490 0.41 18.33 5.86
CA LEU A 490 1.70 18.10 5.18
C LEU A 490 1.50 17.54 3.75
N THR A 491 0.54 16.64 3.57
CA THR A 491 0.23 16.07 2.25
C THR A 491 -0.31 17.14 1.29
N LYS A 492 -1.16 18.07 1.78
CA LYS A 492 -1.59 19.23 0.99
C LYS A 492 -0.44 20.17 0.64
N GLU A 493 0.50 20.42 1.57
CA GLU A 493 1.72 21.21 1.30
C GLU A 493 2.59 20.54 0.20
N ILE A 494 2.68 19.21 0.19
CA ILE A 494 3.39 18.43 -0.85
C ILE A 494 2.71 18.60 -2.21
N ILE A 495 1.38 18.41 -2.26
CA ILE A 495 0.59 18.50 -3.48
C ILE A 495 0.68 19.90 -4.09
N GLN A 496 0.60 20.94 -3.26
CA GLN A 496 0.76 22.31 -3.71
C GLN A 496 2.09 22.52 -4.43
N LYS A 497 3.19 21.91 -3.94
CA LYS A 497 4.49 21.99 -4.63
C LYS A 497 4.50 21.27 -5.98
N GLU A 498 3.71 20.21 -6.13
CA GLU A 498 3.56 19.51 -7.40
C GLU A 498 2.75 20.34 -8.40
N ASP A 499 1.68 20.99 -7.94
CA ASP A 499 0.84 21.88 -8.75
C ASP A 499 1.61 23.14 -9.19
N GLU A 500 2.38 23.77 -8.29
CA GLU A 500 3.24 24.92 -8.59
C GLU A 500 4.32 24.58 -9.65
N TYR A 501 4.86 23.36 -9.61
CA TYR A 501 5.90 22.94 -10.55
C TYR A 501 5.32 22.60 -11.94
N HIS A 502 4.07 22.14 -12.01
CA HIS A 502 3.38 21.73 -13.23
C HIS A 502 2.17 22.62 -13.54
N ASP A 503 2.35 23.93 -13.43
CA ASP A 503 1.35 24.97 -13.70
C ASP A 503 0.83 24.99 -15.14
N ASP A 504 1.55 24.36 -16.06
CA ASP A 504 1.19 24.19 -17.46
C ASP A 504 0.22 23.02 -17.74
N LYS A 505 -0.07 22.17 -16.74
CA LYS A 505 -0.83 20.92 -16.90
C LYS A 505 -1.97 20.80 -15.91
N ILE A 506 -2.88 19.87 -16.19
CA ILE A 506 -3.88 19.42 -15.21
C ILE A 506 -3.30 18.19 -14.49
N LEU A 507 -3.12 18.29 -13.18
CA LEU A 507 -2.75 17.14 -12.36
C LEU A 507 -4.03 16.46 -11.90
N ALA A 508 -4.22 15.22 -12.33
CA ALA A 508 -5.45 14.49 -12.05
C ALA A 508 -5.16 13.22 -11.25
N GLU A 509 -5.85 13.06 -10.13
CA GLU A 509 -5.70 11.90 -9.26
C GLU A 509 -6.32 10.66 -9.91
N ILE A 510 -5.59 9.55 -9.96
CA ILE A 510 -6.11 8.27 -10.44
C ILE A 510 -6.98 7.64 -9.35
N VAL A 511 -8.24 7.40 -9.65
CA VAL A 511 -9.22 6.81 -8.73
C VAL A 511 -9.71 5.49 -9.32
N HIS A 512 -9.33 4.38 -8.68
CA HIS A 512 -9.69 3.03 -9.11
C HIS A 512 -9.68 2.07 -7.91
N ILE A 513 -10.65 1.15 -7.87
CA ILE A 513 -10.71 0.07 -6.87
C ILE A 513 -10.28 -1.24 -7.55
N PRO A 514 -9.01 -1.68 -7.39
CA PRO A 514 -8.52 -2.90 -8.02
C PRO A 514 -9.07 -4.16 -7.34
N GLU A 515 -8.85 -4.30 -6.03
CA GLU A 515 -9.40 -5.39 -5.21
C GLU A 515 -9.92 -4.80 -3.89
N SER A 516 -10.94 -5.43 -3.32
CA SER A 516 -11.70 -4.86 -2.18
C SER A 516 -10.80 -4.50 -0.98
N ARG A 517 -9.92 -5.40 -0.54
CA ARG A 517 -9.03 -5.16 0.62
C ARG A 517 -7.89 -4.18 0.36
N ILE A 518 -7.51 -3.97 -0.91
CA ILE A 518 -6.54 -2.93 -1.29
C ILE A 518 -7.12 -1.54 -0.98
N GLY A 519 -8.45 -1.42 -0.96
CA GLY A 519 -9.19 -0.25 -0.48
C GLY A 519 -8.66 0.32 0.85
N ASN A 520 -8.30 -0.54 1.80
CA ASN A 520 -7.75 -0.14 3.10
C ASN A 520 -6.41 0.60 3.00
N ILE A 521 -5.70 0.47 1.88
CA ILE A 521 -4.39 1.09 1.64
C ILE A 521 -4.55 2.37 0.80
N ILE A 522 -5.59 2.44 -0.04
CA ILE A 522 -5.76 3.52 -1.02
C ILE A 522 -6.82 4.55 -0.63
N ARG A 523 -7.70 4.25 0.33
CA ARG A 523 -8.71 5.19 0.82
C ARG A 523 -8.05 6.45 1.39
N ARG A 524 -8.48 7.63 0.92
CA ARG A 524 -7.87 8.92 1.24
C ARG A 524 -8.88 10.07 1.03
N PRO A 525 -8.66 11.27 1.57
CA PRO A 525 -9.53 12.42 1.27
C PRO A 525 -9.29 12.91 -0.16
N ILE A 526 -10.08 13.90 -0.60
CA ILE A 526 -9.84 14.55 -1.88
C ILE A 526 -8.57 15.40 -1.75
N LEU A 527 -7.60 15.08 -2.60
CA LEU A 527 -6.25 15.65 -2.55
C LEU A 527 -5.97 16.62 -3.70
N ARG A 528 -6.65 16.45 -4.84
CA ARG A 528 -6.49 17.28 -6.03
C ARG A 528 -7.83 17.76 -6.55
N ASP A 529 -7.79 18.83 -7.33
CA ASP A 529 -8.98 19.41 -7.93
C ASP A 529 -9.61 18.50 -8.99
N TYR A 530 -8.81 17.70 -9.70
CA TYR A 530 -9.27 16.80 -10.77
C TYR A 530 -9.02 15.32 -10.45
N GLU A 531 -9.92 14.46 -10.91
CA GLU A 531 -9.82 13.00 -10.78
C GLU A 531 -10.00 12.32 -12.15
N ILE A 532 -9.35 11.17 -12.36
CA ILE A 532 -9.65 10.22 -13.43
C ILE A 532 -10.22 8.97 -12.75
N SER A 533 -11.55 8.87 -12.72
CA SER A 533 -12.25 7.73 -12.11
C SER A 533 -12.44 6.58 -13.08
N TYR A 534 -12.09 5.37 -12.66
CA TYR A 534 -12.23 4.15 -13.44
C TYR A 534 -12.73 2.98 -12.59
N LEU A 535 -13.92 2.48 -12.92
CA LEU A 535 -14.64 1.42 -12.16
C LEU A 535 -14.88 1.77 -10.68
N CYS A 536 -15.06 3.06 -10.42
CA CYS A 536 -15.51 3.61 -9.14
C CYS A 536 -16.12 4.99 -9.35
N ALA A 537 -16.89 5.46 -8.38
CA ALA A 537 -17.41 6.83 -8.37
C ALA A 537 -16.31 7.83 -7.97
N PRO A 538 -16.35 9.07 -8.52
CA PRO A 538 -15.43 10.14 -8.12
C PRO A 538 -15.76 10.66 -6.73
N GLY A 539 -14.74 11.16 -6.04
CA GLY A 539 -14.89 12.01 -4.85
C GLY A 539 -15.15 13.47 -5.22
N VAL A 540 -14.61 13.95 -6.34
CA VAL A 540 -14.80 15.33 -6.82
C VAL A 540 -16.15 15.54 -7.52
N SER A 541 -16.49 16.81 -7.81
CA SER A 541 -17.64 17.15 -8.64
C SER A 541 -17.50 16.58 -10.05
N ARG A 542 -18.62 16.40 -10.76
CA ARG A 542 -18.57 15.85 -12.13
C ARG A 542 -17.84 16.74 -13.15
N GLU A 543 -17.84 18.04 -12.93
CA GLU A 543 -17.10 19.00 -13.77
C GLU A 543 -15.58 18.78 -13.65
N ASN A 544 -15.15 18.31 -12.49
CA ASN A 544 -13.75 18.06 -12.15
C ASN A 544 -13.33 16.59 -12.35
N ASN A 545 -14.27 15.69 -12.61
CA ASN A 545 -13.95 14.31 -12.97
C ASN A 545 -13.73 14.18 -14.49
N LEU A 546 -12.52 13.81 -14.89
CA LEU A 546 -12.11 13.61 -16.27
C LEU A 546 -12.58 12.24 -16.77
N ASP A 547 -13.68 12.25 -17.52
CA ASP A 547 -14.26 11.07 -18.19
C ASP A 547 -13.25 10.44 -19.16
N LEU A 548 -13.11 9.11 -19.16
CA LEU A 548 -12.18 8.42 -20.06
C LEU A 548 -12.42 8.71 -21.55
N ASN A 549 -13.67 8.99 -21.95
CA ASN A 549 -14.02 9.35 -23.32
C ASN A 549 -13.52 10.75 -23.72
N ASP A 550 -13.31 11.62 -22.74
CA ASP A 550 -12.68 12.93 -22.92
C ASP A 550 -11.17 12.82 -23.11
N LEU A 551 -10.56 11.71 -22.72
CA LEU A 551 -9.13 11.50 -22.77
C LEU A 551 -8.67 11.00 -24.15
N SER A 552 -7.59 11.60 -24.61
CA SER A 552 -6.94 11.24 -25.87
C SER A 552 -5.44 11.07 -25.68
N ILE A 553 -4.87 10.13 -26.43
CA ILE A 553 -3.43 9.84 -26.47
C ILE A 553 -2.89 10.27 -27.83
N SER A 554 -1.72 10.92 -27.81
CA SER A 554 -0.86 11.04 -28.98
C SER A 554 0.60 10.80 -28.57
N ILE A 555 1.46 10.50 -29.54
CA ILE A 555 2.91 10.46 -29.32
C ILE A 555 3.56 11.60 -30.08
N LYS A 556 4.25 12.49 -29.37
CA LYS A 556 5.01 13.60 -29.96
C LYS A 556 6.42 13.60 -29.41
N SER A 557 7.42 13.63 -30.30
CA SER A 557 8.85 13.63 -29.94
C SER A 557 9.23 12.51 -28.96
N GLY A 558 8.70 11.30 -29.19
CA GLY A 558 8.99 10.12 -28.36
C GLY A 558 8.30 10.09 -26.99
N ARG A 559 7.40 11.04 -26.72
CA ARG A 559 6.65 11.18 -25.47
C ARG A 559 5.16 10.92 -25.70
N VAL A 560 4.56 10.15 -24.81
CA VAL A 560 3.11 9.98 -24.70
C VAL A 560 2.51 11.24 -24.09
N ILE A 561 1.52 11.82 -24.78
CA ILE A 561 0.74 12.97 -24.34
C ILE A 561 -0.68 12.50 -24.08
N LEU A 562 -1.13 12.63 -22.84
CA LEU A 562 -2.53 12.47 -22.45
C LEU A 562 -3.19 13.85 -22.41
N ARG A 563 -4.26 14.05 -23.16
CA ARG A 563 -4.95 15.36 -23.27
C ARG A 563 -6.45 15.21 -23.06
N SER A 564 -7.05 16.14 -22.30
CA SER A 564 -8.50 16.32 -22.25
C SER A 564 -8.96 17.08 -23.49
N LYS A 565 -9.96 16.56 -24.19
CA LYS A 565 -10.56 17.24 -25.36
C LYS A 565 -11.33 18.48 -24.91
N LYS A 566 -12.11 18.39 -23.83
CA LYS A 566 -12.91 19.48 -23.26
C LYS A 566 -12.05 20.64 -22.77
N GLN A 567 -11.02 20.36 -21.97
CA GLN A 567 -10.16 21.39 -21.38
C GLN A 567 -9.05 21.85 -22.32
N ASN A 568 -8.78 21.10 -23.38
CA ASN A 568 -7.67 21.32 -24.32
C ASN A 568 -6.31 21.49 -23.60
N LYS A 569 -6.10 20.72 -22.53
CA LYS A 569 -4.88 20.74 -21.72
C LYS A 569 -4.30 19.34 -21.57
N GLU A 570 -2.99 19.29 -21.46
CA GLU A 570 -2.28 18.06 -21.10
C GLU A 570 -2.59 17.66 -19.66
N ILE A 571 -2.73 16.37 -19.42
CA ILE A 571 -3.02 15.79 -18.12
C ILE A 571 -1.81 14.98 -17.65
N LEU A 572 -1.41 15.21 -16.41
CA LEU A 572 -0.48 14.36 -15.68
C LEU A 572 -1.27 13.50 -14.68
N PRO A 573 -1.44 12.19 -14.93
CA PRO A 573 -2.09 11.32 -13.97
C PRO A 573 -1.19 11.13 -12.73
N CYS A 574 -1.79 11.16 -11.55
CA CYS A 574 -1.10 11.11 -10.26
C CYS A 574 -1.65 9.96 -9.41
N LEU A 575 -0.78 9.12 -8.85
CA LEU A 575 -1.16 8.05 -7.93
C LEU A 575 -0.70 8.40 -6.51
N SER A 576 -1.51 9.10 -5.73
CA SER A 576 -1.12 9.54 -4.38
C SER A 576 -1.33 8.44 -3.33
N ASN A 577 -0.99 7.18 -3.61
CA ASN A 577 -1.12 6.08 -2.64
C ASN A 577 -0.03 5.00 -2.83
N ALA A 578 0.07 4.07 -1.88
CA ALA A 578 1.11 3.04 -1.82
C ALA A 578 0.72 1.71 -2.52
N HIS A 579 -0.23 1.73 -3.47
CA HIS A 579 -0.60 0.52 -4.20
C HIS A 579 0.52 0.06 -5.14
N ASN A 580 0.86 -1.23 -5.07
CA ASN A 580 1.76 -1.86 -6.03
C ASN A 580 0.97 -2.40 -7.22
N PHE A 581 0.73 -1.53 -8.20
CA PHE A 581 -0.05 -1.82 -9.41
C PHE A 581 0.64 -2.74 -10.42
N LEU A 582 1.89 -3.18 -10.19
CA LEU A 582 2.66 -3.93 -11.19
C LEU A 582 2.11 -5.33 -11.47
N ASN A 583 1.31 -5.90 -10.55
CA ASN A 583 0.73 -7.23 -10.68
C ASN A 583 -0.80 -7.13 -10.82
N ASN A 584 -1.38 -7.85 -11.78
CA ASN A 584 -2.83 -8.07 -11.90
C ASN A 584 -3.71 -6.81 -11.95
N SER A 585 -3.21 -5.75 -12.59
CA SER A 585 -3.93 -4.49 -12.79
C SER A 585 -4.55 -4.40 -14.18
N LEU A 586 -5.72 -3.77 -14.29
CA LEU A 586 -6.33 -3.48 -15.59
C LEU A 586 -5.45 -2.60 -16.50
N PRO A 587 -5.48 -2.80 -17.84
CA PRO A 587 -4.61 -2.08 -18.77
C PRO A 587 -4.65 -0.55 -18.65
N ILE A 588 -5.85 0.03 -18.55
CA ILE A 588 -6.03 1.49 -18.42
C ILE A 588 -5.40 2.00 -17.11
N TYR A 589 -5.69 1.33 -16.00
CA TYR A 589 -5.15 1.71 -14.70
C TYR A 589 -3.62 1.59 -14.67
N HIS A 590 -3.05 0.50 -15.19
CA HIS A 590 -1.60 0.31 -15.28
C HIS A 590 -0.94 1.37 -16.16
N PHE A 591 -1.52 1.64 -17.35
CA PHE A 591 -1.01 2.66 -18.26
C PHE A 591 -0.95 4.03 -17.60
N LEU A 592 -2.02 4.46 -16.90
CA LEU A 592 -2.04 5.74 -16.21
C LEU A 592 -0.97 5.81 -15.11
N CYS A 593 -0.75 4.72 -14.38
CA CYS A 593 0.27 4.64 -13.34
C CYS A 593 1.71 4.65 -13.90
N ASP A 594 1.96 4.03 -15.05
CA ASP A 594 3.24 4.11 -15.74
C ASP A 594 3.47 5.47 -16.39
N LEU A 595 2.40 6.13 -16.85
CA LEU A 595 2.48 7.45 -17.46
C LEU A 595 2.93 8.53 -16.45
N GLU A 596 2.53 8.41 -15.18
CA GLU A 596 3.06 9.24 -14.07
C GLU A 596 4.61 9.20 -14.03
N ARG A 597 5.20 8.06 -14.39
CA ARG A 597 6.64 7.77 -14.33
C ARG A 597 7.38 8.10 -15.62
N GLN A 598 6.68 8.55 -16.66
CA GLN A 598 7.29 8.83 -17.95
C GLN A 598 8.38 9.92 -17.82
N ASN A 599 9.56 9.64 -18.40
CA ASN A 599 10.74 10.51 -18.35
C ASN A 599 11.24 10.83 -16.92
N LEU A 600 10.76 10.10 -15.91
CA LEU A 600 11.25 10.19 -14.55
C LEU A 600 12.27 9.07 -14.29
N LYS A 601 13.32 9.42 -13.56
CA LYS A 601 14.23 8.49 -12.91
C LYS A 601 13.80 8.42 -11.44
N PRO A 602 13.09 7.36 -11.02
CA PRO A 602 12.62 7.23 -9.65
C PRO A 602 13.79 7.24 -8.68
N VAL A 603 13.61 7.94 -7.55
CA VAL A 603 14.57 7.86 -6.45
C VAL A 603 14.51 6.44 -5.91
N SER A 604 15.63 5.73 -5.98
CA SER A 604 15.70 4.31 -5.62
C SER A 604 16.77 4.08 -4.55
N THR A 605 16.58 3.02 -3.76
CA THR A 605 17.54 2.59 -2.73
C THR A 605 18.70 1.79 -3.31
N PHE A 606 19.72 1.55 -2.49
CA PHE A 606 20.82 0.68 -2.85
C PHE A 606 20.33 -0.76 -3.10
N ASN A 607 20.88 -1.40 -4.12
CA ASN A 607 20.57 -2.78 -4.47
C ASN A 607 21.84 -3.50 -4.93
N TRP A 608 22.05 -4.72 -4.42
CA TRP A 608 23.14 -5.62 -4.83
C TRP A 608 22.96 -6.20 -6.25
N GLY A 609 21.85 -5.92 -6.91
CA GLY A 609 21.61 -6.28 -8.30
C GLY A 609 21.65 -7.78 -8.52
N VAL A 610 22.35 -8.18 -9.58
CA VAL A 610 22.55 -9.60 -9.93
C VAL A 610 23.35 -10.36 -8.88
N LEU A 611 24.15 -9.68 -8.05
CA LEU A 611 24.98 -10.33 -7.02
C LEU A 611 24.12 -10.99 -5.92
N ALA A 612 22.89 -10.49 -5.70
CA ALA A 612 21.95 -11.04 -4.72
C ALA A 612 21.59 -12.52 -4.98
N SER A 613 21.69 -13.00 -6.22
CA SER A 613 21.46 -14.42 -6.56
C SER A 613 22.70 -15.30 -6.40
N GLN A 614 23.90 -14.69 -6.29
CA GLN A 614 25.19 -15.36 -6.43
C GLN A 614 25.94 -15.52 -5.10
N TYR A 615 25.73 -14.63 -4.13
CA TYR A 615 26.43 -14.62 -2.85
C TYR A 615 25.49 -14.91 -1.67
N ASN A 616 26.04 -15.45 -0.57
CA ASN A 616 25.27 -15.77 0.64
C ASN A 616 25.52 -14.80 1.82
N PHE A 617 26.41 -13.83 1.65
CA PHE A 617 26.72 -12.80 2.63
C PHE A 617 27.01 -11.48 1.92
N PHE A 618 26.49 -10.41 2.49
CA PHE A 618 26.71 -9.04 2.04
C PHE A 618 27.09 -8.19 3.26
N PRO A 619 28.29 -7.58 3.28
CA PRO A 619 28.71 -6.63 4.30
C PRO A 619 27.81 -5.39 4.34
N ARG A 620 27.92 -4.61 5.41
CA ARG A 620 27.27 -3.30 5.50
C ARG A 620 27.84 -2.37 4.44
N VAL A 621 27.00 -1.59 3.76
CA VAL A 621 27.42 -0.62 2.75
C VAL A 621 27.18 0.79 3.28
N ILE A 622 28.23 1.61 3.26
CA ILE A 622 28.21 2.98 3.78
C ILE A 622 28.65 3.98 2.70
N TYR A 623 27.99 5.13 2.67
CA TYR A 623 28.42 6.31 1.95
C TYR A 623 28.42 7.51 2.91
N ASN A 624 29.61 8.06 3.18
CA ASN A 624 29.85 9.01 4.28
C ASN A 624 29.30 8.47 5.62
N GLU A 625 28.35 9.16 6.26
CA GLU A 625 27.72 8.75 7.52
C GLU A 625 26.40 7.95 7.31
N ILE A 626 25.99 7.70 6.06
CA ILE A 626 24.74 7.02 5.74
C ILE A 626 24.99 5.54 5.41
N ILE A 627 24.31 4.66 6.14
CA ILE A 627 24.25 3.23 5.83
C ILE A 627 23.24 3.03 4.70
N LEU A 628 23.75 2.68 3.52
CA LEU A 628 22.97 2.43 2.31
C LEU A 628 22.35 1.02 2.31
N SER A 629 23.05 0.05 2.91
CA SER A 629 22.55 -1.31 3.13
C SER A 629 23.11 -1.85 4.43
N LYS A 630 22.22 -2.41 5.27
CA LYS A 630 22.60 -3.27 6.38
C LYS A 630 23.31 -4.53 5.87
N ALA A 631 24.16 -5.12 6.70
CA ALA A 631 24.73 -6.43 6.44
C ALA A 631 23.63 -7.50 6.33
N LYS A 632 23.77 -8.43 5.39
CA LYS A 632 22.77 -9.47 5.07
C LYS A 632 23.39 -10.84 4.96
N TRP A 633 22.67 -11.85 5.45
CA TRP A 633 23.01 -13.26 5.31
C TRP A 633 21.88 -14.01 4.63
N ILE A 634 22.20 -14.74 3.56
CA ILE A 634 21.28 -15.68 2.91
C ILE A 634 21.55 -17.06 3.50
N ILE A 635 20.55 -17.59 4.18
CA ILE A 635 20.58 -18.89 4.85
C ILE A 635 19.77 -19.88 4.02
N LYS A 636 20.41 -20.97 3.59
CA LYS A 636 19.71 -22.04 2.87
C LYS A 636 19.02 -22.97 3.86
N LYS A 637 17.91 -23.57 3.46
CA LYS A 637 17.14 -24.52 4.26
C LYS A 637 17.98 -25.66 4.85
N ASP A 638 18.86 -26.23 4.03
CA ASP A 638 19.70 -27.37 4.42
C ASP A 638 20.69 -27.02 5.54
N GLU A 639 21.03 -25.74 5.71
CA GLU A 639 21.92 -25.29 6.78
C GLU A 639 21.23 -25.31 8.15
N ILE A 640 19.90 -25.14 8.19
CA ILE A 640 19.16 -24.96 9.45
C ILE A 640 18.27 -26.14 9.82
N ILE A 641 17.89 -26.98 8.85
CA ILE A 641 16.94 -28.08 9.08
C ILE A 641 17.46 -29.13 10.07
N GLY A 642 18.78 -29.27 10.20
CA GLY A 642 19.42 -30.14 11.19
C GLY A 642 19.10 -29.72 12.63
N PHE A 643 19.07 -28.41 12.92
CA PHE A 643 18.78 -27.89 14.26
C PHE A 643 17.36 -28.20 14.74
N CYS A 644 16.41 -28.44 13.82
CA CYS A 644 15.05 -28.84 14.19
C CYS A 644 14.96 -30.22 14.85
N LYS A 645 16.03 -31.03 14.77
CA LYS A 645 16.08 -32.40 15.32
C LYS A 645 16.99 -32.52 16.55
N ILE A 646 17.63 -31.42 16.97
CA ILE A 646 18.59 -31.40 18.07
C ILE A 646 17.84 -31.20 19.39
N ASP A 647 18.29 -31.90 20.43
CA ASP A 647 17.76 -31.75 21.78
C ASP A 647 18.05 -30.35 22.35
N LYS A 648 17.12 -29.82 23.16
CA LYS A 648 17.16 -28.45 23.71
C LYS A 648 18.50 -28.10 24.38
N ASP A 649 19.01 -29.02 25.19
CA ASP A 649 20.24 -28.81 25.98
C ASP A 649 21.48 -28.53 25.11
N ASN A 650 21.50 -29.04 23.87
CA ASN A 650 22.61 -28.84 22.93
C ASN A 650 22.29 -27.78 21.85
N LEU A 651 21.02 -27.36 21.72
CA LEU A 651 20.57 -26.49 20.64
C LEU A 651 21.28 -25.14 20.67
N ILE A 652 21.32 -24.46 21.84
CA ILE A 652 21.92 -23.13 21.98
C ILE A 652 23.41 -23.18 21.63
N LEU A 653 24.13 -24.18 22.15
CA LEU A 653 25.57 -24.33 21.93
C LEU A 653 25.88 -24.50 20.43
N LEU A 654 25.28 -25.52 19.80
CA LEU A 654 25.53 -25.84 18.39
C LEU A 654 25.05 -24.74 17.44
N PHE A 655 23.92 -24.09 17.77
CA PHE A 655 23.42 -22.96 16.98
C PHE A 655 24.34 -21.74 17.11
N SER A 656 24.87 -21.47 18.31
CA SER A 656 25.83 -20.39 18.54
C SER A 656 27.14 -20.64 17.78
N GLU A 657 27.67 -21.86 17.78
CA GLU A 657 28.85 -22.23 16.98
C GLU A 657 28.63 -21.97 15.47
N TRP A 658 27.49 -22.39 14.94
CA TRP A 658 27.11 -22.11 13.54
C TRP A 658 27.00 -20.62 13.25
N ARG A 659 26.32 -19.87 14.14
CA ARG A 659 26.13 -18.42 14.05
C ARG A 659 27.47 -17.69 14.00
N ILE A 660 28.36 -18.00 14.94
CA ILE A 660 29.71 -17.40 15.04
C ILE A 660 30.52 -17.73 13.79
N LYS A 661 30.49 -18.98 13.32
CA LYS A 661 31.18 -19.38 12.08
C LYS A 661 30.68 -18.62 10.84
N ARG A 662 29.42 -18.20 10.82
CA ARG A 662 28.81 -17.40 9.75
C ARG A 662 28.94 -15.88 9.97
N ASN A 663 29.60 -15.43 11.04
CA ASN A 663 29.67 -14.02 11.45
C ASN A 663 28.29 -13.37 11.57
N ILE A 664 27.28 -14.10 12.03
CA ILE A 664 25.93 -13.57 12.22
C ILE A 664 25.84 -12.95 13.62
N PRO A 665 25.37 -11.70 13.80
CA PRO A 665 25.28 -11.07 15.12
C PRO A 665 24.20 -11.73 15.99
N ARG A 666 24.20 -11.39 17.29
CA ARG A 666 23.19 -11.88 18.25
C ARG A 666 21.78 -11.47 17.81
N TYR A 667 21.60 -10.21 17.45
CA TYR A 667 20.31 -9.66 17.04
C TYR A 667 20.24 -9.54 15.52
N VAL A 668 19.22 -10.18 14.93
CA VAL A 668 18.97 -10.12 13.49
C VAL A 668 17.49 -9.96 13.21
N THR A 669 17.18 -9.36 12.08
CA THR A 669 15.83 -9.26 11.56
C THR A 669 15.66 -10.17 10.35
N LEU A 670 14.62 -10.97 10.34
CA LEU A 670 14.17 -11.68 9.13
C LEU A 670 13.70 -10.67 8.09
N SER A 671 14.21 -10.72 6.87
CA SER A 671 13.84 -9.82 5.77
C SER A 671 13.14 -10.61 4.66
N ASN A 672 11.84 -10.87 4.84
CA ASN A 672 11.00 -11.53 3.83
C ASN A 672 9.98 -10.53 3.28
N SER A 673 10.29 -9.85 2.17
CA SER A 673 9.45 -8.89 1.42
C SER A 673 8.56 -7.95 2.27
N ASN A 674 7.47 -8.47 2.85
CA ASN A 674 6.50 -7.73 3.66
C ASN A 674 6.43 -8.13 5.15
N ASN A 675 7.24 -9.08 5.64
CA ASN A 675 7.24 -9.55 7.01
C ASN A 675 8.64 -9.56 7.62
N THR A 676 8.90 -8.54 8.44
CA THR A 676 10.08 -8.47 9.29
C THR A 676 9.81 -8.97 10.69
N LEU A 677 10.78 -9.68 11.27
CA LEU A 677 10.70 -10.23 12.63
C LEU A 677 12.09 -10.22 13.27
N LEU A 678 12.21 -9.61 14.44
CA LEU A 678 13.42 -9.57 15.23
C LEU A 678 13.64 -10.91 15.97
N TYR A 679 14.89 -11.38 15.97
CA TYR A 679 15.34 -12.54 16.74
C TYR A 679 16.51 -12.17 17.65
N ASP A 680 16.57 -12.81 18.82
CA ASP A 680 17.72 -12.83 19.71
C ASP A 680 18.29 -14.25 19.71
N PHE A 681 19.39 -14.46 18.99
CA PHE A 681 20.01 -15.79 18.85
C PHE A 681 20.79 -16.26 20.08
N GLU A 682 20.73 -15.55 21.20
CA GLU A 682 21.15 -16.07 22.51
C GLU A 682 19.97 -16.57 23.35
N SER A 683 18.72 -16.39 22.87
CA SER A 683 17.52 -16.87 23.55
C SER A 683 17.00 -18.17 22.91
N GLU A 684 16.93 -19.27 23.67
CA GLU A 684 16.46 -20.58 23.19
C GLU A 684 15.11 -20.48 22.47
N ILE A 685 14.15 -19.78 23.09
CA ILE A 685 12.80 -19.66 22.57
C ILE A 685 12.77 -18.86 21.25
N SER A 686 13.70 -17.92 21.08
CA SER A 686 13.82 -17.13 19.85
C SER A 686 14.46 -17.96 18.73
N ILE A 687 15.44 -18.82 19.05
CA ILE A 687 15.99 -19.81 18.11
C ILE A 687 14.89 -20.77 17.64
N GLU A 688 14.08 -21.31 18.55
CA GLU A 688 12.93 -22.14 18.20
C GLU A 688 11.94 -21.41 17.27
N LEU A 689 11.68 -20.13 17.56
CA LEU A 689 10.81 -19.29 16.74
C LEU A 689 11.36 -19.09 15.32
N PHE A 690 12.67 -18.89 15.20
CA PHE A 690 13.39 -18.80 13.93
C PHE A 690 13.30 -20.10 13.14
N LEU A 691 13.68 -21.23 13.74
CA LEU A 691 13.66 -22.54 13.09
C LEU A 691 12.26 -22.93 12.60
N LYS A 692 11.22 -22.68 13.42
CA LYS A 692 9.83 -22.95 13.03
C LYS A 692 9.35 -22.07 11.87
N SER A 693 9.89 -20.85 11.75
CA SER A 693 9.54 -19.90 10.70
C SER A 693 10.32 -20.16 9.39
N GLY A 694 11.60 -20.54 9.49
CA GLY A 694 12.49 -20.77 8.35
C GLY A 694 12.37 -22.15 7.69
N LYS A 695 11.93 -23.20 8.40
CA LYS A 695 11.94 -24.59 7.89
C LYS A 695 11.17 -24.84 6.58
N ASN A 696 10.18 -24.00 6.28
CA ASN A 696 9.33 -24.13 5.09
C ASN A 696 9.85 -23.29 3.91
N GLN A 697 10.92 -22.52 4.09
CA GLN A 697 11.47 -21.64 3.08
C GLN A 697 12.78 -22.22 2.52
N GLU A 698 12.93 -22.23 1.19
CA GLU A 698 14.16 -22.70 0.55
C GLU A 698 15.37 -21.80 0.88
N LYS A 699 15.12 -20.49 1.00
CA LYS A 699 16.09 -19.47 1.39
C LYS A 699 15.46 -18.50 2.37
N THR A 700 16.23 -18.11 3.38
CA THR A 700 15.87 -17.13 4.41
C THR A 700 16.89 -15.99 4.40
N ILE A 701 16.45 -14.74 4.36
CA ILE A 701 17.36 -13.57 4.41
C ILE A 701 17.32 -12.98 5.81
N LEU A 702 18.49 -12.87 6.45
CA LEU A 702 18.69 -12.18 7.72
C LEU A 702 19.40 -10.87 7.47
N GLU A 703 19.01 -9.82 8.18
CA GLU A 703 19.68 -8.52 8.21
C GLU A 703 20.12 -8.20 9.63
N GLU A 704 21.23 -7.49 9.79
CA GLU A 704 21.67 -7.04 11.11
C GLU A 704 20.64 -6.09 11.74
N PHE A 705 20.52 -6.14 13.07
CA PHE A 705 19.62 -5.26 13.80
C PHE A 705 20.42 -4.25 14.65
N LEU A 706 20.13 -2.96 14.47
CA LEU A 706 20.99 -1.87 14.97
C LEU A 706 20.38 -1.06 16.13
N PHE A 707 19.11 -1.24 16.48
CA PHE A 707 18.41 -0.45 17.51
C PHE A 707 18.76 -0.85 18.97
N THR A 708 19.84 -1.60 19.18
CA THR A 708 20.08 -2.30 20.46
C THR A 708 20.59 -1.39 21.58
N GLU A 709 21.33 -0.32 21.27
CA GLU A 709 21.94 0.57 22.27
C GLU A 709 21.64 2.06 22.03
N LYS A 710 21.11 2.42 20.85
CA LYS A 710 20.89 3.81 20.45
C LYS A 710 19.62 3.94 19.61
N SER A 711 18.91 5.03 19.82
CA SER A 711 17.82 5.50 18.98
C SER A 711 17.64 6.99 19.16
N ALA A 712 17.21 7.68 18.11
CA ALA A 712 16.78 9.06 18.18
C ALA A 712 15.43 9.24 18.92
N VAL A 713 14.71 8.15 19.21
CA VAL A 713 13.36 8.16 19.77
C VAL A 713 13.31 7.43 21.10
N GLN A 714 12.84 8.15 22.13
CA GLN A 714 12.66 7.64 23.48
C GLN A 714 11.27 8.05 24.03
N ASN A 715 10.86 7.52 25.16
CA ASN A 715 9.72 8.05 25.93
C ASN A 715 10.20 8.82 27.17
N THR A 716 9.26 9.22 28.04
CA THR A 716 9.55 9.93 29.29
C THR A 716 10.29 9.11 30.35
N GLU A 717 10.43 7.81 30.14
CA GLU A 717 11.14 6.86 31.02
C GLU A 717 12.50 6.44 30.42
N ASP A 718 12.99 7.18 29.42
CA ASP A 718 14.22 6.91 28.67
C ASP A 718 14.23 5.55 27.93
N ALA A 719 13.07 4.90 27.80
CA ALA A 719 12.95 3.65 27.05
C ALA A 719 13.06 3.91 25.55
N VAL A 720 13.90 3.11 24.88
CA VAL A 720 14.25 3.29 23.48
C VAL A 720 13.25 2.62 22.54
N PHE A 721 12.86 3.34 21.48
CA PHE A 721 11.97 2.85 20.43
C PHE A 721 12.71 2.65 19.12
N CYS A 722 12.37 1.60 18.37
CA CYS A 722 12.71 1.56 16.96
C CYS A 722 12.01 2.71 16.23
N ASN A 723 12.58 3.26 15.17
CA ASN A 723 11.95 4.35 14.45
C ASN A 723 12.13 4.24 12.93
N GLN A 724 11.17 4.82 12.21
CA GLN A 724 11.30 5.14 10.80
C GLN A 724 10.83 6.57 10.58
N ILE A 725 11.68 7.41 10.01
CA ILE A 725 11.40 8.81 9.70
C ILE A 725 11.23 8.94 8.19
N ILE A 726 10.08 9.47 7.77
CA ILE A 726 9.81 9.82 6.38
C ILE A 726 10.19 11.28 6.17
N LEU A 727 11.27 11.50 5.43
CA LEU A 727 11.73 12.80 4.98
C LEU A 727 11.22 13.06 3.58
N SER A 728 10.64 14.24 3.36
CA SER A 728 10.11 14.65 2.05
C SER A 728 10.97 15.76 1.44
N TYR A 729 11.09 15.73 0.12
CA TYR A 729 11.84 16.70 -0.68
C TYR A 729 11.03 17.16 -1.89
N TYR A 730 11.32 18.35 -2.39
CA TYR A 730 10.69 18.92 -3.58
C TYR A 730 11.71 19.64 -4.47
N LYS A 731 11.41 19.69 -5.77
CA LYS A 731 12.07 20.57 -6.72
C LYS A 731 11.49 21.96 -6.65
N GLU A 732 12.35 22.95 -6.48
CA GLU A 732 12.00 24.36 -6.61
C GLU A 732 12.60 24.90 -7.91
N LYS A 733 11.76 25.52 -8.77
CA LYS A 733 12.22 26.26 -9.94
C LYS A 733 13.00 27.48 -9.42
N ALA A 734 14.24 27.66 -9.89
CA ALA A 734 15.08 28.80 -9.50
C ALA A 734 14.66 30.10 -10.19
#